data_AF-A0AAI8BXQ4-F1
#
_entry.id   AF-A0AAI8BXQ4-F1
#
_cell.length_a   1.000
_cell.length_b   1.000
_cell.length_c   1.000
_cell.angle_alpha   90.00
_cell.angle_beta   90.00
_cell.angle_gamma   90.00
#
_symmetry.space_group_name_H-M   'P 1'
#
loop_
_entity.id
_entity.type
_entity.pdbx_description
1 polymer ?
#
loop_
_entity_poly.entity_id
_entity_poly.type
_entity_poly.pdbx_seq_one_letter_code
_entity_poly.pdbx_strand_id
1 'polypeptide(L)'
;MSLDAFNKSQVLDYIEKLAIQLFKEKSQFSRADLAYELNAFGISSDSNVIEKLIHELYNSTTKPEVKEALSLVFLNNDLSRGIVDNAKIKQWVSNGQLEKANSFLNEQEKEVRELLLKLSSEITMLVETAGDFVEKKNLVSITTGNYKIERVRQRAESIYQNYKTLLDSYDYAKQKVINLIEDYCIIRNEIIKTYRENVIKLTDVFGPRIKSIEPSLFDFDNLKFYQTDQMIEDIKLEFDSIMQSCGEAMAMINDSISTDLSRATKLIGKGNNSKATLVIAGLAVVKSQLNASKKAAKLSQNVELLKQKMDYDASNIHADLFRLQLVDKKINEIYIPAAHLFQRRFDEIVTQNLEPVFSSLNSSVELNDTFLQKNSLLQEYNELSAQIEDHIKQVAIYNSRIESNSQLLIDYKQLYENALSHSPRKPNLAKKLLSLGAASKTHRRDFGEWYQKYQPIIISYADIQEDIKLDREELETNQSSLQSLKIKLRKCAEKIEKNSLEIYNKIGENSSIQDKISKQLASVINILRIGRTVAEFNIDEEHLTPIEIERINSNVLPDEVTMNLEKFMASLRSDIVNIHDEVSAINNDNSDKEDDLEVMNDNSEDTSSKETKITHTTNEKTAIEKVHSKINESVSREQAVLIEKQVLDIAHLAVDVVEETAKLKMLQLENAISSKRYEQQLETLRAQFKEKVEQVNDRSQVLAQTIRSINSKNQPLHVDSLKELIDVNDQFWITEKEIITALKSGKSITI
;
A
#
# COMPACT_ATOMS: atom_id res chain seq x y z
N MET A 1 -24.31 -25.57 2.05
CA MET A 1 -25.34 -26.36 1.31
C MET A 1 -24.71 -27.66 0.84
N SER A 2 -25.43 -28.80 0.77
CA SER A 2 -24.88 -30.00 0.11
C SER A 2 -24.87 -29.80 -1.41
N LEU A 3 -23.93 -30.42 -2.12
CA LEU A 3 -23.78 -30.34 -3.57
C LEU A 3 -25.00 -30.88 -4.37
N ASP A 4 -26.01 -31.43 -3.70
CA ASP A 4 -27.16 -32.11 -4.33
C ASP A 4 -28.35 -31.16 -4.64
N ALA A 5 -28.25 -29.86 -4.30
CA ALA A 5 -29.38 -28.92 -4.37
C ALA A 5 -29.52 -28.13 -5.70
N PHE A 6 -28.55 -28.21 -6.61
CA PHE A 6 -28.52 -27.42 -7.86
C PHE A 6 -28.09 -28.27 -9.07
N ASN A 7 -28.42 -27.83 -10.28
CA ASN A 7 -27.98 -28.51 -11.50
C ASN A 7 -26.50 -28.23 -11.78
N LYS A 8 -25.65 -29.03 -11.14
CA LYS A 8 -24.20 -28.90 -11.17
C LYS A 8 -23.61 -28.79 -12.58
N SER A 9 -24.11 -29.58 -13.53
CA SER A 9 -23.61 -29.56 -14.91
C SER A 9 -23.84 -28.21 -15.59
N GLN A 10 -25.02 -27.61 -15.39
CA GLN A 10 -25.34 -26.28 -15.92
C GLN A 10 -24.48 -25.18 -15.29
N VAL A 11 -24.22 -25.30 -13.98
CA VAL A 11 -23.35 -24.36 -13.26
C VAL A 11 -21.91 -24.42 -13.79
N LEU A 12 -21.34 -25.62 -13.96
CA LEU A 12 -19.98 -25.77 -14.48
C LEU A 12 -19.84 -25.24 -15.93
N ASP A 13 -20.84 -25.47 -16.80
CA ASP A 13 -20.86 -24.94 -18.16
C ASP A 13 -20.95 -23.40 -18.18
N TYR A 14 -21.71 -22.81 -17.25
CA TYR A 14 -21.77 -21.35 -17.09
C TYR A 14 -20.41 -20.78 -16.65
N ILE A 15 -19.79 -21.39 -15.63
CA ILE A 15 -18.47 -20.98 -15.13
C ILE A 15 -17.42 -21.06 -16.25
N GLU A 16 -17.40 -22.13 -17.07
CA GLU A 16 -16.48 -22.25 -18.21
C GLU A 16 -16.64 -21.08 -19.20
N LYS A 17 -17.89 -20.78 -19.59
CA LYS A 17 -18.17 -19.71 -20.56
C LYS A 17 -17.81 -18.34 -20.01
N LEU A 18 -18.18 -18.08 -18.76
CA LEU A 18 -17.87 -16.82 -18.09
C LEU A 18 -16.35 -16.64 -17.96
N ALA A 19 -15.61 -17.68 -17.58
CA ALA A 19 -14.15 -17.62 -17.48
C ALA A 19 -13.50 -17.21 -18.81
N ILE A 20 -13.92 -17.84 -19.91
CA ILE A 20 -13.41 -17.52 -21.26
C ILE A 20 -13.76 -16.08 -21.66
N GLN A 21 -14.97 -15.62 -21.32
CA GLN A 21 -15.40 -14.26 -21.61
C GLN A 21 -14.54 -13.24 -20.86
N LEU A 22 -14.44 -13.37 -19.54
CA LEU A 22 -13.63 -12.49 -18.69
C LEU A 22 -12.17 -12.44 -19.14
N PHE A 23 -11.61 -13.60 -19.51
CA PHE A 23 -10.24 -13.69 -19.99
C PHE A 23 -10.01 -12.89 -21.29
N LYS A 24 -10.97 -12.93 -22.22
CA LYS A 24 -10.92 -12.15 -23.47
C LYS A 24 -11.08 -10.65 -23.22
N GLU A 25 -11.92 -10.29 -22.24
CA GLU A 25 -12.17 -8.91 -21.86
C GLU A 25 -11.06 -8.31 -20.98
N LYS A 26 -10.13 -9.15 -20.49
CA LYS A 26 -9.11 -8.80 -19.47
C LYS A 26 -9.74 -8.30 -18.17
N SER A 27 -10.88 -8.88 -17.82
CA SER A 27 -11.63 -8.61 -16.59
C SER A 27 -11.45 -9.77 -15.60
N GLN A 28 -11.67 -9.49 -14.32
CA GLN A 28 -11.56 -10.46 -13.24
C GLN A 28 -12.75 -10.33 -12.31
N PHE A 29 -13.17 -11.45 -11.74
CA PHE A 29 -14.27 -11.54 -10.79
C PHE A 29 -13.72 -12.02 -9.44
N SER A 30 -14.18 -11.40 -8.36
CA SER A 30 -14.05 -11.96 -7.02
C SER A 30 -14.94 -13.18 -6.86
N ARG A 31 -14.75 -13.92 -5.76
CA ARG A 31 -15.60 -15.05 -5.40
C ARG A 31 -17.06 -14.61 -5.19
N ALA A 32 -17.26 -13.44 -4.58
CA ALA A 32 -18.56 -12.82 -4.37
C ALA A 32 -19.24 -12.40 -5.69
N ASP A 33 -18.50 -11.85 -6.65
CA ASP A 33 -19.05 -11.51 -7.97
C ASP A 33 -19.55 -12.76 -8.69
N LEU A 34 -18.78 -13.84 -8.61
CA LEU A 34 -19.21 -15.12 -9.15
C LEU A 34 -20.40 -15.70 -8.37
N ALA A 35 -20.46 -15.52 -7.05
CA ALA A 35 -21.61 -15.93 -6.25
C ALA A 35 -22.89 -15.24 -6.72
N TYR A 36 -22.80 -13.92 -6.96
CA TYR A 36 -23.90 -13.11 -7.45
C TYR A 36 -24.44 -13.62 -8.80
N GLU A 37 -23.54 -13.90 -9.74
CA GLU A 37 -23.92 -14.51 -11.03
C GLU A 37 -24.56 -15.90 -10.87
N LEU A 38 -24.04 -16.69 -9.93
CA LEU A 38 -24.49 -18.06 -9.68
C LEU A 38 -25.80 -18.14 -8.88
N ASN A 39 -26.30 -17.01 -8.35
CA ASN A 39 -27.60 -16.93 -7.70
C ASN A 39 -28.73 -17.40 -8.63
N ALA A 40 -28.63 -17.07 -9.93
CA ALA A 40 -29.55 -17.55 -10.97
C ALA A 40 -29.64 -19.09 -11.06
N PHE A 41 -28.65 -19.81 -10.55
CA PHE A 41 -28.56 -21.27 -10.55
C PHE A 41 -28.77 -21.89 -9.15
N GLY A 42 -29.21 -21.09 -8.17
CA GLY A 42 -29.52 -21.54 -6.81
C GLY A 42 -28.35 -21.49 -5.83
N ILE A 43 -27.23 -20.84 -6.17
CA ILE A 43 -26.13 -20.57 -5.24
C ILE A 43 -26.33 -19.15 -4.70
N SER A 44 -27.02 -19.05 -3.56
CA SER A 44 -27.62 -17.79 -3.10
C SER A 44 -26.65 -16.80 -2.43
N SER A 45 -25.43 -17.21 -2.14
CA SER A 45 -24.46 -16.38 -1.39
C SER A 45 -23.03 -16.85 -1.61
N ASP A 46 -22.09 -15.99 -1.25
CA ASP A 46 -20.68 -16.35 -1.24
C ASP A 46 -20.40 -17.52 -0.26
N SER A 47 -19.59 -18.49 -0.70
CA SER A 47 -19.16 -19.64 0.11
C SER A 47 -18.06 -20.47 -0.57
N ASN A 48 -17.40 -21.32 0.22
CA ASN A 48 -16.45 -22.32 -0.29
C ASN A 48 -17.00 -23.30 -1.35
N VAL A 49 -18.32 -23.36 -1.58
CA VAL A 49 -18.92 -24.15 -2.66
C VAL A 49 -18.43 -23.66 -4.03
N ILE A 50 -18.23 -22.34 -4.17
CA ILE A 50 -17.77 -21.71 -5.41
C ILE A 50 -16.35 -22.16 -5.72
N GLU A 51 -15.45 -22.17 -4.73
CA GLU A 51 -14.08 -22.67 -4.89
C GLU A 51 -14.06 -24.14 -5.32
N LYS A 52 -14.92 -24.97 -4.72
CA LYS A 52 -15.05 -26.39 -5.07
C LYS A 52 -15.48 -26.58 -6.53
N LEU A 53 -16.43 -25.78 -7.01
CA LEU A 53 -16.93 -25.86 -8.38
C LEU A 53 -15.87 -25.43 -9.41
N ILE A 54 -15.18 -24.32 -9.17
CA ILE A 54 -14.07 -23.86 -10.03
C ILE A 54 -12.98 -24.93 -10.10
N HIS A 55 -12.60 -25.47 -8.95
CA HIS A 55 -11.54 -26.47 -8.88
C HIS A 55 -11.93 -27.80 -9.53
N GLU A 56 -13.19 -28.21 -9.40
CA GLU A 56 -13.70 -29.39 -10.09
C GLU A 56 -13.68 -29.20 -11.61
N LEU A 57 -14.12 -28.04 -12.11
CA LEU A 57 -14.04 -27.71 -13.53
C LEU A 57 -12.59 -27.70 -14.02
N TYR A 58 -11.69 -27.07 -13.26
CA TYR A 58 -10.27 -27.00 -13.59
C TYR A 58 -9.63 -28.39 -13.71
N ASN A 59 -9.96 -29.31 -12.81
CA ASN A 59 -9.40 -30.66 -12.84
C ASN A 59 -10.04 -31.57 -13.89
N SER A 60 -11.33 -31.39 -14.18
CA SER A 60 -12.06 -32.22 -15.14
C SER A 60 -11.84 -31.80 -16.60
N THR A 61 -11.57 -30.53 -16.86
CA THR A 61 -11.36 -30.03 -18.23
C THR A 61 -9.97 -30.41 -18.77
N THR A 62 -9.92 -30.79 -20.06
CA THR A 62 -8.68 -31.07 -20.78
C THR A 62 -8.23 -29.91 -21.67
N LYS A 63 -9.06 -28.87 -21.81
CA LYS A 63 -8.81 -27.72 -22.69
C LYS A 63 -7.80 -26.76 -22.04
N PRO A 64 -6.61 -26.52 -22.63
CA PRO A 64 -5.60 -25.63 -22.05
C PRO A 64 -6.10 -24.20 -21.86
N GLU A 65 -6.83 -23.68 -22.85
CA GLU A 65 -7.43 -22.34 -22.83
C GLU A 65 -8.40 -22.12 -21.65
N VAL A 66 -9.16 -23.15 -21.27
CA VAL A 66 -10.08 -23.08 -20.13
C VAL A 66 -9.30 -23.12 -18.83
N LYS A 67 -8.26 -23.96 -18.73
CA LYS A 67 -7.39 -24.01 -17.55
C LYS A 67 -6.70 -22.68 -17.30
N GLU A 68 -6.16 -22.06 -18.34
CA GLU A 68 -5.52 -20.75 -18.26
C GLU A 68 -6.52 -19.69 -17.81
N ALA A 69 -7.70 -19.61 -18.45
CA ALA A 69 -8.74 -18.66 -18.07
C ALA A 69 -9.16 -18.82 -16.60
N LEU A 70 -9.49 -20.04 -16.17
CA LEU A 70 -9.89 -20.33 -14.78
C LEU A 70 -8.81 -19.96 -13.75
N SER A 71 -7.53 -20.03 -14.12
CA SER A 71 -6.43 -19.70 -13.22
C SER A 71 -6.24 -18.19 -13.03
N LEU A 72 -6.74 -17.37 -13.95
CA LEU A 72 -6.42 -15.94 -14.02
C LEU A 72 -7.60 -15.00 -13.73
N VAL A 73 -8.85 -15.45 -13.96
CA VAL A 73 -10.02 -14.55 -13.95
C VAL A 73 -10.87 -14.63 -12.69
N PHE A 74 -10.76 -15.73 -11.92
CA PHE A 74 -11.51 -15.88 -10.67
C PHE A 74 -10.57 -15.80 -9.48
N LEU A 75 -10.75 -14.74 -8.70
CA LEU A 75 -9.91 -14.40 -7.55
C LEU A 75 -10.68 -14.60 -6.24
N ASN A 76 -9.96 -14.71 -5.14
CA ASN A 76 -10.53 -14.57 -3.80
C ASN A 76 -11.12 -13.17 -3.58
N ASN A 77 -11.89 -12.99 -2.50
CA ASN A 77 -12.57 -11.72 -2.22
C ASN A 77 -11.62 -10.58 -1.84
N ASP A 78 -10.38 -10.84 -1.46
CA ASP A 78 -9.38 -9.78 -1.30
C ASP A 78 -8.62 -9.48 -2.61
N LEU A 79 -8.98 -10.16 -3.72
CA LEU A 79 -8.39 -10.04 -5.05
C LEU A 79 -6.88 -10.32 -5.11
N SER A 80 -6.30 -10.90 -4.05
CA SER A 80 -4.86 -11.13 -3.96
C SER A 80 -4.41 -12.39 -4.70
N ARG A 81 -5.31 -13.35 -4.97
CA ARG A 81 -4.94 -14.66 -5.50
C ARG A 81 -6.05 -15.34 -6.30
N GLY A 82 -5.64 -16.07 -7.34
CA GLY A 82 -6.51 -16.97 -8.10
C GLY A 82 -7.05 -18.13 -7.25
N ILE A 83 -8.35 -18.41 -7.37
CA ILE A 83 -9.03 -19.48 -6.64
C ILE A 83 -8.41 -20.86 -6.93
N VAL A 84 -7.98 -21.10 -8.18
CA VAL A 84 -7.36 -22.37 -8.59
C VAL A 84 -6.06 -22.63 -7.84
N ASP A 85 -5.22 -21.62 -7.65
CA ASP A 85 -3.93 -21.79 -6.99
C ASP A 85 -4.09 -22.02 -5.48
N ASN A 86 -5.04 -21.33 -4.85
CA ASN A 86 -5.42 -21.57 -3.46
C ASN A 86 -5.90 -23.03 -3.26
N ALA A 87 -6.69 -23.55 -4.20
CA ALA A 87 -7.22 -24.92 -4.10
C ALA A 87 -6.16 -26.02 -4.30
N LYS A 88 -5.09 -25.78 -5.08
CA LYS A 88 -4.00 -26.76 -5.31
C LYS A 88 -3.26 -27.12 -4.02
N ILE A 89 -2.91 -26.12 -3.20
CA ILE A 89 -2.21 -26.36 -1.92
C ILE A 89 -3.12 -27.14 -0.97
N LYS A 90 -4.37 -26.69 -0.79
CA LYS A 90 -5.37 -27.41 0.01
C LYS A 90 -5.48 -28.88 -0.42
N GLN A 91 -5.52 -29.14 -1.73
CA GLN A 91 -5.57 -30.50 -2.27
C GLN A 91 -4.29 -31.30 -1.99
N TRP A 92 -3.11 -30.75 -2.23
CA TRP A 92 -1.86 -31.45 -1.98
C TRP A 92 -1.68 -31.78 -0.50
N VAL A 93 -1.98 -30.83 0.38
CA VAL A 93 -1.95 -31.01 1.83
C VAL A 93 -2.94 -32.09 2.27
N SER A 94 -4.20 -32.00 1.83
CA SER A 94 -5.24 -32.99 2.17
C SER A 94 -4.94 -34.41 1.65
N ASN A 95 -4.18 -34.52 0.55
CA ASN A 95 -3.79 -35.79 -0.05
C ASN A 95 -2.43 -36.31 0.45
N GLY A 96 -1.81 -35.67 1.45
CA GLY A 96 -0.48 -36.02 1.96
C GLY A 96 0.65 -35.81 0.95
N GLN A 97 0.43 -35.04 -0.12
CA GLN A 97 1.41 -34.72 -1.17
C GLN A 97 2.25 -33.49 -0.80
N LEU A 98 2.80 -33.50 0.41
CA LEU A 98 3.42 -32.33 1.04
C LEU A 98 4.71 -31.89 0.36
N GLU A 99 5.46 -32.80 -0.24
CA GLU A 99 6.63 -32.45 -1.06
C GLU A 99 6.26 -31.58 -2.27
N LYS A 100 5.06 -31.78 -2.85
CA LYS A 100 4.55 -30.92 -3.94
C LYS A 100 4.10 -29.57 -3.41
N ALA A 101 3.41 -29.54 -2.27
CA ALA A 101 3.02 -28.31 -1.59
C ALA A 101 4.26 -27.46 -1.24
N ASN A 102 5.28 -28.07 -0.61
CA ASN A 102 6.52 -27.40 -0.27
C ASN A 102 7.31 -26.94 -1.49
N SER A 103 7.37 -27.73 -2.57
CA SER A 103 8.05 -27.30 -3.80
C SER A 103 7.39 -26.05 -4.39
N PHE A 104 6.06 -25.99 -4.39
CA PHE A 104 5.31 -24.82 -4.82
C PHE A 104 5.50 -23.61 -3.89
N LEU A 105 5.52 -23.83 -2.57
CA LEU A 105 5.76 -22.77 -1.58
C LEU A 105 7.18 -22.20 -1.68
N ASN A 106 8.19 -23.03 -1.90
CA ASN A 106 9.57 -22.59 -2.12
C ASN A 106 9.71 -21.75 -3.41
N GLU A 107 8.90 -22.03 -4.45
CA GLU A 107 8.88 -21.22 -5.67
C GLU A 107 8.25 -19.85 -5.42
N GLN A 108 7.15 -19.79 -4.66
CA GLN A 108 6.52 -18.54 -4.22
C GLN A 108 7.43 -17.73 -3.30
N GLU A 109 8.14 -18.37 -2.37
CA GLU A 109 9.13 -17.73 -1.49
C GLU A 109 10.19 -16.95 -2.30
N LYS A 110 10.71 -17.56 -3.37
CA LYS A 110 11.73 -16.91 -4.20
C LYS A 110 11.18 -15.63 -4.83
N GLU A 111 9.93 -15.66 -5.28
CA GLU A 111 9.21 -14.50 -5.81
C GLU A 111 9.06 -13.41 -4.74
N VAL A 112 8.63 -13.75 -3.52
CA VAL A 112 8.50 -12.79 -2.40
C VAL A 112 9.84 -12.13 -2.08
N ARG A 113 10.91 -12.91 -1.99
CA ARG A 113 12.26 -12.38 -1.71
C ARG A 113 12.75 -11.43 -2.81
N GLU A 114 12.55 -11.78 -4.08
CA GLU A 114 12.92 -10.93 -5.21
C GLU A 114 12.14 -9.61 -5.21
N LEU A 115 10.86 -9.64 -4.85
CA LEU A 115 10.01 -8.45 -4.73
C LEU A 115 10.42 -7.54 -3.57
N LEU A 116 10.69 -8.10 -2.39
CA LEU A 116 11.14 -7.33 -1.22
C LEU A 116 12.50 -6.66 -1.49
N LEU A 117 13.40 -7.32 -2.24
CA LEU A 117 14.67 -6.73 -2.69
C LEU A 117 14.46 -5.63 -3.74
N LYS A 118 13.55 -5.84 -4.70
CA LYS A 118 13.21 -4.85 -5.72
C LYS A 118 12.61 -3.59 -5.10
N LEU A 119 11.71 -3.74 -4.13
CA LEU A 119 11.11 -2.64 -3.37
C LEU A 119 12.18 -1.81 -2.63
N SER A 120 13.15 -2.46 -2.00
CA SER A 120 14.29 -1.76 -1.38
C SER A 120 15.10 -0.93 -2.39
N SER A 121 15.28 -1.44 -3.62
CA SER A 121 15.92 -0.70 -4.71
C SER A 121 15.06 0.46 -5.23
N GLU A 122 13.73 0.29 -5.33
CA GLU A 122 12.80 1.34 -5.78
C GLU A 122 12.73 2.49 -4.78
N ILE A 123 12.77 2.22 -3.47
CA ILE A 123 12.88 3.25 -2.42
C ILE A 123 14.17 4.06 -2.60
N THR A 124 15.29 3.40 -2.89
CA THR A 124 16.58 4.07 -3.13
C THR A 124 16.48 5.00 -4.34
N MET A 125 15.83 4.57 -5.42
CA MET A 125 15.58 5.43 -6.59
C MET A 125 14.64 6.60 -6.29
N LEU A 126 13.58 6.45 -5.49
CA LEU A 126 12.70 7.57 -5.11
C LEU A 126 13.48 8.67 -4.37
N VAL A 127 14.39 8.27 -3.49
CA VAL A 127 15.26 9.18 -2.73
C VAL A 127 16.31 9.85 -3.64
N GLU A 128 16.88 9.12 -4.60
CA GLU A 128 17.97 9.62 -5.48
C GLU A 128 17.48 10.42 -6.73
N THR A 129 16.33 10.07 -7.31
CA THR A 129 15.88 10.61 -8.63
C THR A 129 15.29 12.03 -8.54
N ALA A 130 15.17 12.61 -7.35
CA ALA A 130 14.71 14.00 -7.17
C ALA A 130 15.71 15.07 -7.67
N GLY A 131 16.94 14.67 -8.04
CA GLY A 131 18.02 15.56 -8.45
C GLY A 131 18.05 15.93 -9.94
N ASP A 132 17.71 15.01 -10.84
CA ASP A 132 18.04 15.14 -12.27
C ASP A 132 16.85 14.90 -13.21
N PHE A 133 15.98 15.89 -13.37
CA PHE A 133 15.08 15.94 -14.52
C PHE A 133 15.72 16.74 -15.65
N VAL A 134 16.15 16.04 -16.71
CA VAL A 134 16.66 16.63 -17.95
C VAL A 134 15.66 16.35 -19.07
N GLU A 135 15.01 17.37 -19.63
CA GLU A 135 14.15 17.19 -20.81
C GLU A 135 14.46 18.12 -21.99
N LYS A 136 14.12 17.61 -23.19
CA LYS A 136 14.41 18.17 -24.52
C LYS A 136 13.80 19.57 -24.70
N LYS A 137 14.64 20.54 -25.06
CA LYS A 137 14.26 21.92 -25.40
C LYS A 137 13.28 21.97 -26.58
N ASN A 138 12.00 22.25 -26.31
CA ASN A 138 11.07 22.77 -27.33
C ASN A 138 11.17 24.30 -27.40
N LEU A 139 11.57 24.82 -28.57
CA LEU A 139 11.87 26.24 -28.82
C LEU A 139 10.71 27.22 -28.52
N VAL A 140 9.46 26.75 -28.50
CA VAL A 140 8.25 27.56 -28.25
C VAL A 140 8.06 27.92 -26.76
N SER A 141 8.65 27.15 -25.83
CA SER A 141 8.52 27.37 -24.38
C SER A 141 9.48 28.45 -23.83
N ILE A 142 10.61 28.67 -24.52
CA ILE A 142 11.66 29.63 -24.14
C ILE A 142 11.18 31.08 -24.34
N THR A 143 10.23 31.31 -25.25
CA THR A 143 9.73 32.65 -25.61
C THR A 143 8.56 33.13 -24.75
N THR A 144 7.86 32.24 -24.03
CA THR A 144 6.60 32.56 -23.31
C THR A 144 6.74 32.63 -21.77
N GLY A 145 7.94 32.45 -21.21
CA GLY A 145 8.17 32.47 -19.75
C GLY A 145 7.65 31.23 -19.00
N ASN A 146 6.68 30.49 -19.55
CA ASN A 146 6.02 29.34 -18.92
C ASN A 146 6.91 28.11 -18.69
N TYR A 147 8.06 27.98 -19.38
CA TYR A 147 8.93 26.81 -19.25
C TYR A 147 9.40 26.51 -17.81
N LYS A 148 9.52 27.54 -16.96
CA LYS A 148 9.88 27.33 -15.54
C LYS A 148 8.76 26.66 -14.77
N ILE A 149 7.51 27.03 -15.05
CA ILE A 149 6.32 26.44 -14.40
C ILE A 149 6.08 25.04 -14.93
N GLU A 150 6.29 24.81 -16.23
CA GLU A 150 6.19 23.48 -16.81
C GLU A 150 7.17 22.48 -16.19
N ARG A 151 8.40 22.91 -15.89
CA ARG A 151 9.35 22.07 -15.13
C ARG A 151 8.87 21.74 -13.71
N VAL A 152 8.22 22.67 -13.02
CA VAL A 152 7.66 22.40 -11.69
C VAL A 152 6.53 21.38 -11.79
N ARG A 153 5.66 21.53 -12.80
CA ARG A 153 4.58 20.59 -13.11
C ARG A 153 5.11 19.18 -13.36
N GLN A 154 6.09 19.04 -14.25
CA GLN A 154 6.73 17.76 -14.57
C GLN A 154 7.44 17.13 -13.36
N ARG A 155 8.12 17.94 -12.53
CA ARG A 155 8.73 17.46 -11.28
C ARG A 155 7.66 16.93 -10.32
N ALA A 156 6.56 17.65 -10.13
CA ALA A 156 5.45 17.23 -9.27
C ALA A 156 4.82 15.92 -9.76
N GLU A 157 4.56 15.81 -11.08
CA GLU A 157 4.06 14.58 -11.71
C GLU A 157 5.00 13.40 -11.46
N SER A 158 6.30 13.60 -11.69
CA SER A 158 7.31 12.54 -11.52
C SER A 158 7.42 12.05 -10.07
N ILE A 159 7.49 12.94 -9.08
CA ILE A 159 7.60 12.51 -7.67
C ILE A 159 6.33 11.79 -7.21
N TYR A 160 5.16 12.23 -7.67
CA TYR A 160 3.88 11.61 -7.34
C TYR A 160 3.73 10.22 -7.98
N GLN A 161 4.12 10.04 -9.24
CA GLN A 161 4.10 8.72 -9.88
C GLN A 161 5.08 7.73 -9.24
N ASN A 162 6.26 8.20 -8.85
CA ASN A 162 7.22 7.35 -8.13
C ASN A 162 6.69 6.96 -6.74
N TYR A 163 6.03 7.89 -6.04
CA TYR A 163 5.38 7.62 -4.76
C TYR A 163 4.25 6.58 -4.89
N LYS A 164 3.38 6.71 -5.89
CA LYS A 164 2.35 5.69 -6.18
C LYS A 164 2.97 4.32 -6.46
N THR A 165 4.00 4.27 -7.30
CA THR A 165 4.71 3.04 -7.64
C THR A 165 5.29 2.38 -6.38
N LEU A 166 5.86 3.16 -5.46
CA LEU A 166 6.35 2.67 -4.18
C LEU A 166 5.24 2.01 -3.35
N LEU A 167 4.10 2.69 -3.21
CA LEU A 167 2.97 2.18 -2.43
C LEU A 167 2.35 0.94 -3.07
N ASP A 168 2.21 0.92 -4.40
CA ASP A 168 1.75 -0.26 -5.16
C ASP A 168 2.70 -1.45 -4.94
N SER A 169 4.02 -1.22 -4.98
CA SER A 169 5.02 -2.27 -4.72
C SER A 169 4.98 -2.79 -3.28
N TYR A 170 4.76 -1.92 -2.29
CA TYR A 170 4.56 -2.34 -0.90
C TYR A 170 3.27 -3.14 -0.73
N ASP A 171 2.15 -2.68 -1.30
CA ASP A 171 0.88 -3.40 -1.25
C ASP A 171 1.05 -4.81 -1.84
N TYR A 172 1.70 -4.91 -2.99
CA TYR A 172 1.97 -6.19 -3.63
C TYR A 172 2.83 -7.11 -2.76
N ALA A 173 3.90 -6.59 -2.14
CA ALA A 173 4.75 -7.36 -1.23
C ALA A 173 3.97 -7.82 0.02
N LYS A 174 3.15 -6.93 0.60
CA LYS A 174 2.22 -7.25 1.70
C LYS A 174 1.30 -8.41 1.32
N GLN A 175 0.64 -8.34 0.17
CA GLN A 175 -0.29 -9.40 -0.29
C GLN A 175 0.42 -10.74 -0.46
N LYS A 176 1.69 -10.75 -0.90
CA LYS A 176 2.48 -11.99 -0.99
C LYS A 176 2.80 -12.59 0.38
N VAL A 177 3.12 -11.76 1.39
CA VAL A 177 3.32 -12.24 2.78
C VAL A 177 2.01 -12.76 3.37
N ILE A 178 0.87 -12.09 3.12
CA ILE A 178 -0.45 -12.57 3.53
C ILE A 178 -0.76 -13.93 2.89
N ASN A 179 -0.54 -14.09 1.59
CA ASN A 179 -0.72 -15.36 0.89
C ASN A 179 0.14 -16.49 1.49
N LEU A 180 1.38 -16.18 1.87
CA LEU A 180 2.26 -17.16 2.53
C LEU A 180 1.73 -17.57 3.91
N ILE A 181 1.24 -16.62 4.71
CA ILE A 181 0.59 -16.88 5.99
C ILE A 181 -0.62 -17.80 5.79
N GLU A 182 -1.46 -17.51 4.79
CA GLU A 182 -2.63 -18.33 4.47
C GLU A 182 -2.24 -19.77 4.09
N ASP A 183 -1.17 -19.92 3.30
CA ASP A 183 -0.64 -21.22 2.92
C ASP A 183 -0.14 -22.03 4.13
N TYR A 184 0.57 -21.37 5.05
CA TYR A 184 0.94 -21.99 6.31
C TYR A 184 -0.29 -22.35 7.16
N CYS A 185 -1.31 -21.49 7.23
CA CYS A 185 -2.55 -21.79 7.94
C CYS A 185 -3.25 -23.04 7.40
N ILE A 186 -3.25 -23.26 6.07
CA ILE A 186 -3.77 -24.49 5.46
C ILE A 186 -3.01 -25.72 5.98
N ILE A 187 -1.67 -25.67 6.01
CA ILE A 187 -0.84 -26.77 6.53
C ILE A 187 -1.11 -26.98 8.02
N ARG A 188 -1.15 -25.90 8.80
CA ARG A 188 -1.44 -25.91 10.24
C ARG A 188 -2.78 -26.58 10.53
N ASN A 189 -3.82 -26.29 9.75
CA ASN A 189 -5.14 -26.89 9.95
C ASN A 189 -5.15 -28.40 9.67
N GLU A 190 -4.38 -28.88 8.69
CA GLU A 190 -4.23 -30.31 8.48
C GLU A 190 -3.46 -30.99 9.61
N ILE A 191 -2.47 -30.30 10.20
CA ILE A 191 -1.77 -30.76 11.41
C ILE A 191 -2.75 -30.87 12.59
N ILE A 192 -3.60 -29.86 12.79
CA ILE A 192 -4.63 -29.87 13.86
C ILE A 192 -5.64 -31.00 13.64
N LYS A 193 -6.07 -31.23 12.40
CA LYS A 193 -6.94 -32.36 12.05
C LYS A 193 -6.28 -33.69 12.37
N THR A 194 -5.03 -33.88 11.92
CA THR A 194 -4.22 -35.06 12.22
C THR A 194 -4.07 -35.27 13.73
N TYR A 195 -3.78 -34.20 14.47
CA TYR A 195 -3.69 -34.21 15.93
C TYR A 195 -4.99 -34.69 16.58
N ARG A 196 -6.13 -34.06 16.26
CA ARG A 196 -7.44 -34.38 16.85
C ARG A 196 -7.86 -35.81 16.57
N GLU A 197 -7.77 -36.27 15.32
CA GLU A 197 -8.15 -37.62 14.94
C GLU A 197 -7.39 -38.67 15.75
N ASN A 198 -6.10 -38.44 16.00
CA ASN A 198 -5.26 -39.41 16.71
C ASN A 198 -5.39 -39.31 18.23
N VAL A 199 -5.62 -38.12 18.79
CA VAL A 199 -5.99 -37.99 20.20
C VAL A 199 -7.32 -38.70 20.48
N ILE A 200 -8.28 -38.64 19.57
CA ILE A 200 -9.57 -39.35 19.69
C ILE A 200 -9.35 -40.87 19.62
N LYS A 201 -8.52 -41.37 18.70
CA LYS A 201 -8.12 -42.79 18.66
C LYS A 201 -7.47 -43.26 19.96
N LEU A 202 -6.63 -42.43 20.58
CA LEU A 202 -6.04 -42.74 21.89
C LEU A 202 -7.07 -42.74 23.01
N THR A 203 -8.02 -41.81 22.95
CA THR A 203 -9.15 -41.70 23.90
C THR A 203 -10.06 -42.92 23.80
N ASP A 204 -10.26 -43.50 22.61
CA ASP A 204 -11.03 -44.74 22.45
C ASP A 204 -10.42 -45.93 23.22
N VAL A 205 -9.09 -45.96 23.39
CA VAL A 205 -8.38 -47.08 24.02
C VAL A 205 -8.18 -46.88 25.52
N PHE A 206 -7.85 -45.65 25.91
CA PHE A 206 -7.43 -45.32 27.28
C PHE A 206 -8.45 -44.44 28.02
N GLY A 207 -9.50 -43.98 27.34
CA GLY A 207 -10.61 -43.23 27.91
C GLY A 207 -10.14 -41.96 28.63
N PRO A 208 -10.69 -41.66 29.81
CA PRO A 208 -10.34 -40.47 30.60
C PRO A 208 -8.87 -40.38 31.04
N ARG A 209 -8.07 -41.44 30.83
CA ARG A 209 -6.63 -41.42 31.12
C ARG A 209 -5.85 -40.59 30.08
N ILE A 210 -6.44 -40.29 28.92
CA ILE A 210 -5.87 -39.35 27.97
C ILE A 210 -6.60 -38.01 28.15
N LYS A 211 -5.84 -36.95 28.43
CA LYS A 211 -6.36 -35.58 28.47
C LYS A 211 -5.85 -34.84 27.24
N SER A 212 -6.74 -34.59 26.30
CA SER A 212 -6.47 -33.71 25.16
C SER A 212 -6.39 -32.26 25.62
N ILE A 213 -5.35 -31.54 25.21
CA ILE A 213 -5.37 -30.07 25.20
C ILE A 213 -5.51 -29.62 23.75
N GLU A 214 -6.51 -28.78 23.47
CA GLU A 214 -6.63 -28.15 22.15
C GLU A 214 -5.48 -27.15 21.93
N PRO A 215 -4.84 -27.15 20.75
CA PRO A 215 -3.80 -26.17 20.43
C PRO A 215 -4.30 -24.73 20.55
N SER A 216 -3.50 -23.87 21.18
CA SER A 216 -3.77 -22.43 21.27
C SER A 216 -3.33 -21.71 20.01
N LEU A 217 -4.24 -21.56 19.05
CA LEU A 217 -3.92 -21.00 17.73
C LEU A 217 -3.65 -19.50 17.78
N PHE A 218 -2.54 -19.09 17.19
CA PHE A 218 -2.28 -17.69 16.89
C PHE A 218 -3.19 -17.21 15.75
N ASP A 219 -3.79 -16.04 15.93
CA ASP A 219 -4.65 -15.40 14.95
C ASP A 219 -3.83 -14.39 14.13
N PHE A 220 -3.46 -14.81 12.93
CA PHE A 220 -2.64 -14.01 12.01
C PHE A 220 -3.40 -12.82 11.40
N ASP A 221 -4.73 -12.77 11.51
CA ASP A 221 -5.53 -11.63 11.03
C ASP A 221 -5.29 -10.39 11.91
N ASN A 222 -4.66 -10.54 13.08
CA ASN A 222 -4.24 -9.41 13.92
C ASN A 222 -3.00 -8.66 13.38
N LEU A 223 -2.33 -9.19 12.36
CA LEU A 223 -1.24 -8.48 11.69
C LEU A 223 -1.80 -7.25 10.95
N LYS A 224 -1.34 -6.08 11.37
CA LYS A 224 -1.71 -4.80 10.76
C LYS A 224 -0.66 -4.37 9.74
N PHE A 225 -1.11 -3.61 8.74
CA PHE A 225 -0.31 -3.10 7.64
C PHE A 225 -0.69 -1.65 7.36
N TYR A 226 0.21 -0.88 6.75
CA TYR A 226 -0.15 0.41 6.18
C TYR A 226 -1.25 0.29 5.12
N GLN A 227 -2.19 1.24 5.13
CA GLN A 227 -3.27 1.38 4.15
C GLN A 227 -2.81 2.28 3.02
N THR A 228 -2.25 1.68 1.96
CA THR A 228 -1.63 2.39 0.83
C THR A 228 -2.61 3.28 0.08
N ASP A 229 -3.87 2.86 -0.06
CA ASP A 229 -4.90 3.66 -0.72
C ASP A 229 -5.15 4.97 0.02
N GLN A 230 -5.30 4.92 1.35
CA GLN A 230 -5.44 6.10 2.19
C GLN A 230 -4.21 7.02 2.08
N MET A 231 -3.00 6.45 2.07
CA MET A 231 -1.76 7.22 1.92
C MET A 231 -1.66 7.91 0.55
N ILE A 232 -2.19 7.32 -0.52
CA ILE A 232 -2.30 7.97 -1.84
C ILE A 232 -3.31 9.11 -1.77
N GLU A 233 -4.48 8.88 -1.17
CA GLU A 233 -5.56 9.86 -1.08
C GLU A 233 -5.17 11.11 -0.28
N ASP A 234 -4.50 10.92 0.86
CA ASP A 234 -4.01 12.00 1.71
C ASP A 234 -3.06 12.95 0.96
N ILE A 235 -2.30 12.40 0.01
CA ILE A 235 -1.33 13.13 -0.82
C ILE A 235 -1.97 13.71 -2.09
N LYS A 236 -2.99 13.05 -2.64
CA LYS A 236 -3.62 13.38 -3.93
C LYS A 236 -4.20 14.79 -3.94
N LEU A 237 -4.86 15.23 -2.86
CA LEU A 237 -5.44 16.58 -2.78
C LEU A 237 -4.38 17.67 -2.93
N GLU A 238 -3.21 17.49 -2.33
CA GLU A 238 -2.11 18.44 -2.40
C GLU A 238 -1.44 18.44 -3.77
N PHE A 239 -1.26 17.26 -4.36
CA PHE A 239 -0.81 17.10 -5.74
C PHE A 239 -1.75 17.80 -6.74
N ASP A 240 -3.05 17.53 -6.67
CA ASP A 240 -4.06 18.14 -7.57
C ASP A 240 -4.09 19.66 -7.41
N SER A 241 -3.93 20.18 -6.19
CA SER A 241 -3.81 21.62 -5.93
C SER A 241 -2.57 22.25 -6.60
N ILE A 242 -1.42 21.56 -6.56
CA ILE A 242 -0.19 22.01 -7.25
C ILE A 242 -0.42 22.01 -8.77
N MET A 243 -1.05 20.98 -9.30
CA MET A 243 -1.35 20.85 -10.73
C MET A 243 -2.29 21.95 -11.23
N GLN A 244 -3.37 22.21 -10.49
CA GLN A 244 -4.27 23.32 -10.77
C GLN A 244 -3.53 24.66 -10.71
N SER A 245 -2.73 24.89 -9.67
CA SER A 245 -1.98 26.14 -9.49
C SER A 245 -0.95 26.36 -10.60
N CYS A 246 -0.33 25.30 -11.13
CA CYS A 246 0.53 25.37 -12.32
C CYS A 246 -0.27 25.82 -13.55
N GLY A 247 -1.45 25.22 -13.79
CA GLY A 247 -2.32 25.57 -14.92
C GLY A 247 -2.81 27.02 -14.86
N GLU A 248 -3.28 27.47 -13.69
CA GLU A 248 -3.68 28.86 -13.45
C GLU A 248 -2.51 29.83 -13.64
N ALA A 249 -1.32 29.48 -13.16
CA ALA A 249 -0.15 30.33 -13.30
C ALA A 249 0.26 30.53 -14.76
N MET A 250 0.23 29.48 -15.59
CA MET A 250 0.50 29.55 -17.02
C MET A 250 -0.55 30.38 -17.76
N ALA A 251 -1.84 30.21 -17.43
CA ALA A 251 -2.93 31.00 -18.01
C ALA A 251 -2.74 32.49 -17.71
N MET A 252 -2.48 32.84 -16.45
CA MET A 252 -2.23 34.23 -16.04
C MET A 252 -1.01 34.87 -16.71
N ILE A 253 0.06 34.11 -16.96
CA ILE A 253 1.25 34.62 -17.67
C ILE A 253 0.91 34.92 -19.13
N ASN A 254 0.19 34.03 -19.81
CA ASN A 254 -0.27 34.25 -21.19
C ASN A 254 -1.18 35.49 -21.29
N ASP A 255 -2.11 35.65 -20.35
CA ASP A 255 -3.01 36.81 -20.30
C ASP A 255 -2.24 38.12 -20.05
N SER A 256 -1.26 38.11 -19.14
CA SER A 256 -0.40 39.28 -18.86
C SER A 256 0.43 39.67 -20.09
N ILE A 257 1.06 38.71 -20.78
CA ILE A 257 1.83 38.97 -22.01
C ILE A 257 0.91 39.55 -23.08
N SER A 258 -0.25 38.94 -23.31
CA SER A 258 -1.23 39.41 -24.30
C SER A 258 -1.69 40.84 -24.00
N THR A 259 -1.97 41.13 -22.73
CA THR A 259 -2.42 42.46 -22.29
C THR A 259 -1.30 43.50 -22.41
N ASP A 260 -0.09 43.20 -21.95
CA ASP A 260 1.05 44.13 -22.01
C ASP A 260 1.50 44.38 -23.45
N LEU A 261 1.48 43.36 -24.31
CA LEU A 261 1.76 43.50 -25.73
C LEU A 261 0.64 44.28 -26.45
N SER A 262 -0.63 44.06 -26.10
CA SER A 262 -1.75 44.86 -26.62
C SER A 262 -1.65 46.34 -26.22
N ARG A 263 -1.17 46.64 -25.01
CA ARG A 263 -0.89 48.01 -24.59
C ARG A 263 0.26 48.61 -25.39
N ALA A 264 1.34 47.86 -25.62
CA ALA A 264 2.47 48.29 -26.45
C ALA A 264 2.04 48.55 -27.91
N THR A 265 1.19 47.70 -28.50
CA THR A 265 0.71 47.87 -29.88
C THR A 265 -0.29 49.03 -30.03
N LYS A 266 -1.12 49.30 -29.02
CA LYS A 266 -2.00 50.49 -29.00
C LYS A 266 -1.22 51.81 -29.01
N LEU A 267 0.01 51.84 -28.49
CA LEU A 267 0.90 52.99 -28.54
C LEU A 267 1.54 53.21 -29.94
N ILE A 268 1.58 52.17 -30.79
CA ILE A 268 2.03 52.28 -32.19
C ILE A 268 1.05 53.13 -33.02
N GLY A 269 -0.25 53.09 -32.70
CA GLY A 269 -1.30 53.80 -33.43
C GLY A 269 -1.38 55.31 -33.20
N LYS A 270 -0.53 55.90 -32.34
CA LYS A 270 -0.64 57.32 -31.91
C LYS A 270 0.56 58.24 -32.21
N GLY A 271 1.62 57.78 -32.88
CA GLY A 271 2.71 58.66 -33.33
C GLY A 271 4.10 58.02 -33.26
N ASN A 272 4.86 58.16 -34.34
CA ASN A 272 6.13 57.47 -34.65
C ASN A 272 7.21 57.59 -33.56
N ASN A 273 7.44 56.52 -32.79
CA ASN A 273 8.82 56.18 -32.41
C ASN A 273 9.02 54.68 -32.09
N SER A 274 9.50 53.91 -33.08
CA SER A 274 9.66 52.45 -33.03
C SER A 274 10.58 51.95 -31.90
N LYS A 275 11.54 52.78 -31.46
CA LYS A 275 12.51 52.42 -30.41
C LYS A 275 11.88 52.34 -29.01
N ALA A 276 11.03 53.29 -28.63
CA ALA A 276 10.35 53.27 -27.32
C ALA A 276 9.38 52.09 -27.19
N THR A 277 8.66 51.76 -28.28
CA THR A 277 7.78 50.58 -28.34
C THR A 277 8.55 49.27 -28.19
N LEU A 278 9.72 49.15 -28.81
CA LEU A 278 10.59 47.96 -28.66
C LEU A 278 11.11 47.83 -27.23
N VAL A 279 11.42 48.94 -26.55
CA VAL A 279 11.82 48.94 -25.12
C VAL A 279 10.65 48.47 -24.25
N ILE A 280 9.44 49.01 -24.44
CA ILE A 280 8.24 48.61 -23.66
C ILE A 280 7.90 47.13 -23.90
N ALA A 281 7.96 46.65 -25.13
CA ALA A 281 7.77 45.23 -25.45
C ALA A 281 8.85 44.34 -24.82
N GLY A 282 10.12 44.80 -24.83
CA GLY A 282 11.22 44.12 -24.15
C GLY A 282 11.04 44.06 -22.63
N LEU A 283 10.62 45.14 -21.99
CA LEU A 283 10.32 45.19 -20.56
C LEU A 283 9.14 44.29 -20.18
N ALA A 284 8.10 44.19 -21.02
CA ALA A 284 7.00 43.26 -20.82
C ALA A 284 7.45 41.78 -20.84
N VAL A 285 8.37 41.42 -21.75
CA VAL A 285 8.97 40.08 -21.78
C VAL A 285 9.80 39.80 -20.52
N VAL A 286 10.61 40.77 -20.06
CA VAL A 286 11.40 40.64 -18.82
C VAL A 286 10.48 40.50 -17.59
N LYS A 287 9.45 41.35 -17.48
CA LYS A 287 8.44 41.27 -16.41
C LYS A 287 7.73 39.92 -16.41
N SER A 288 7.39 39.38 -17.58
CA SER A 288 6.83 38.02 -17.71
C SER A 288 7.79 36.94 -17.22
N GLN A 289 9.07 36.98 -17.60
CA GLN A 289 10.06 36.00 -17.12
C GLN A 289 10.27 36.07 -15.61
N LEU A 290 10.28 37.26 -15.02
CA LEU A 290 10.38 37.43 -13.56
C LEU A 290 9.11 36.94 -12.85
N ASN A 291 7.92 37.23 -13.39
CA ASN A 291 6.65 36.72 -12.85
C ASN A 291 6.60 35.18 -12.89
N ALA A 292 7.00 34.60 -14.01
CA ALA A 292 7.12 33.15 -14.16
C ALA A 292 8.14 32.57 -13.18
N SER A 293 9.26 33.28 -12.93
CA SER A 293 10.27 32.86 -11.95
C SER A 293 9.74 32.89 -10.52
N LYS A 294 9.03 33.96 -10.13
CA LYS A 294 8.41 34.09 -8.81
C LYS A 294 7.38 32.99 -8.57
N LYS A 295 6.47 32.80 -9.52
CA LYS A 295 5.45 31.75 -9.44
C LYS A 295 6.06 30.34 -9.45
N ALA A 296 7.06 30.10 -10.29
CA ALA A 296 7.76 28.81 -10.31
C ALA A 296 8.49 28.53 -8.98
N ALA A 297 9.12 29.54 -8.37
CA ALA A 297 9.76 29.39 -7.06
C ALA A 297 8.74 29.04 -5.98
N LYS A 298 7.61 29.76 -5.91
CA LYS A 298 6.51 29.47 -4.97
C LYS A 298 5.88 28.09 -5.19
N LEU A 299 5.59 27.71 -6.44
CA LEU A 299 5.07 26.38 -6.75
C LEU A 299 6.09 25.29 -6.42
N SER A 300 7.39 25.56 -6.61
CA SER A 300 8.45 24.62 -6.21
C SER A 300 8.51 24.43 -4.69
N GLN A 301 8.16 25.44 -3.89
CA GLN A 301 8.05 25.28 -2.43
C GLN A 301 6.95 24.28 -2.08
N ASN A 302 5.78 24.38 -2.72
CA ASN A 302 4.69 23.42 -2.51
C ASN A 302 5.10 22.00 -2.92
N VAL A 303 5.83 21.85 -4.03
CA VAL A 303 6.39 20.55 -4.45
C VAL A 303 7.39 20.00 -3.42
N GLU A 304 8.18 20.86 -2.79
CA GLU A 304 9.15 20.46 -1.77
C GLU A 304 8.45 20.02 -0.47
N LEU A 305 7.35 20.67 -0.08
CA LEU A 305 6.51 20.25 1.04
C LEU A 305 5.78 18.93 0.76
N LEU A 306 5.26 18.75 -0.47
CA LEU A 306 4.67 17.50 -0.92
C LEU A 306 5.69 16.35 -0.82
N LYS A 307 6.90 16.59 -1.35
CA LYS A 307 8.01 15.64 -1.28
C LYS A 307 8.34 15.27 0.16
N GLN A 308 8.37 16.23 1.09
CA GLN A 308 8.69 15.96 2.49
C GLN A 308 7.73 14.96 3.15
N LYS A 309 6.43 15.06 2.83
CA LYS A 309 5.43 14.09 3.32
C LYS A 309 5.65 12.71 2.72
N MET A 310 5.84 12.66 1.40
CA MET A 310 6.15 11.41 0.69
C MET A 310 7.43 10.74 1.20
N ASP A 311 8.47 11.52 1.53
CA ASP A 311 9.74 10.99 2.06
C ASP A 311 9.55 10.38 3.46
N TYR A 312 8.68 10.96 4.30
CA TYR A 312 8.32 10.38 5.60
C TYR A 312 7.54 9.08 5.44
N ASP A 313 6.52 9.08 4.59
CA ASP A 313 5.71 7.90 4.26
C ASP A 313 6.59 6.77 3.68
N ALA A 314 7.47 7.11 2.74
CA ALA A 314 8.42 6.16 2.16
C ALA A 314 9.38 5.57 3.19
N SER A 315 9.81 6.38 4.17
CA SER A 315 10.67 5.92 5.25
C SER A 315 9.94 4.98 6.21
N ASN A 316 8.67 5.24 6.52
CA ASN A 316 7.81 4.33 7.28
C ASN A 316 7.60 2.99 6.55
N ILE A 317 7.35 3.04 5.24
CA ILE A 317 7.25 1.84 4.39
C ILE A 317 8.57 1.04 4.40
N HIS A 318 9.72 1.71 4.34
CA HIS A 318 11.04 1.05 4.41
C HIS A 318 11.26 0.41 5.79
N ALA A 319 10.90 1.10 6.87
CA ALA A 319 11.00 0.55 8.21
C ALA A 319 10.14 -0.72 8.35
N ASP A 320 8.92 -0.70 7.83
CA ASP A 320 8.02 -1.85 7.88
C ASP A 320 8.47 -3.02 7.00
N LEU A 321 9.20 -2.73 5.93
CA LEU A 321 9.79 -3.76 5.07
C LEU A 321 10.67 -4.73 5.86
N PHE A 322 11.42 -4.24 6.87
CA PHE A 322 12.22 -5.12 7.73
C PHE A 322 11.36 -6.07 8.56
N ARG A 323 10.19 -5.60 9.02
CA ARG A 323 9.20 -6.43 9.73
C ARG A 323 8.60 -7.47 8.80
N LEU A 324 8.20 -7.09 7.59
CA LEU A 324 7.67 -8.02 6.58
C LEU A 324 8.70 -9.11 6.22
N GLN A 325 9.97 -8.74 6.04
CA GLN A 325 11.07 -9.68 5.81
C GLN A 325 11.25 -10.67 6.97
N LEU A 326 11.14 -10.19 8.22
CA LEU A 326 11.25 -11.06 9.39
C LEU A 326 10.09 -12.06 9.47
N VAL A 327 8.85 -11.60 9.21
CA VAL A 327 7.64 -12.45 9.20
C VAL A 327 7.75 -13.51 8.10
N ASP A 328 8.05 -13.09 6.87
CA ASP A 328 8.28 -13.98 5.72
C ASP A 328 9.31 -15.06 6.08
N LYS A 329 10.47 -14.64 6.61
CA LYS A 329 11.56 -15.54 6.98
C LYS A 329 11.15 -16.55 8.04
N LYS A 330 10.44 -16.14 9.09
CA LYS A 330 9.96 -17.05 10.14
C LYS A 330 9.04 -18.12 9.56
N ILE A 331 8.10 -17.73 8.70
CA ILE A 331 7.13 -18.66 8.13
C ILE A 331 7.82 -19.64 7.16
N ASN A 332 8.62 -19.11 6.23
CA ASN A 332 9.30 -19.91 5.22
C ASN A 332 10.40 -20.81 5.78
N GLU A 333 11.22 -20.30 6.70
CA GLU A 333 12.42 -21.01 7.14
C GLU A 333 12.21 -21.82 8.41
N ILE A 334 11.17 -21.54 9.19
CA ILE A 334 10.87 -22.26 10.43
C ILE A 334 9.51 -22.95 10.37
N TYR A 335 8.43 -22.21 10.10
CA TYR A 335 7.08 -22.75 10.36
C TYR A 335 6.69 -23.83 9.37
N ILE A 336 6.85 -23.57 8.06
CA ILE A 336 6.58 -24.53 7.00
C ILE A 336 7.52 -25.76 7.09
N PRO A 337 8.85 -25.61 7.25
CA PRO A 337 9.73 -26.77 7.30
C PRO A 337 9.54 -27.60 8.59
N ALA A 338 9.20 -26.99 9.72
CA ALA A 338 8.85 -27.72 10.94
C ALA A 338 7.53 -28.49 10.79
N ALA A 339 6.53 -27.89 10.12
CA ALA A 339 5.29 -28.57 9.77
C ALA A 339 5.51 -29.78 8.86
N HIS A 340 6.35 -29.62 7.84
CA HIS A 340 6.73 -30.72 6.96
C HIS A 340 7.42 -31.85 7.72
N LEU A 341 8.36 -31.49 8.60
CA LEU A 341 9.09 -32.44 9.42
C LEU A 341 8.17 -33.21 10.37
N PHE A 342 7.24 -32.51 11.03
CA PHE A 342 6.22 -33.15 11.86
C PHE A 342 5.44 -34.18 11.04
N GLN A 343 4.86 -33.79 9.90
CA GLN A 343 4.01 -34.67 9.10
C GLN A 343 4.75 -35.92 8.63
N ARG A 344 5.98 -35.77 8.11
CA ARG A 344 6.78 -36.92 7.70
C ARG A 344 7.06 -37.90 8.83
N ARG A 345 7.37 -37.39 10.02
CA ARG A 345 7.64 -38.23 11.20
C ARG A 345 6.37 -38.83 11.77
N PHE A 346 5.28 -38.10 11.70
CA PHE A 346 3.95 -38.57 12.06
C PHE A 346 3.58 -39.80 11.21
N ASP A 347 3.75 -39.72 9.89
CA ASP A 347 3.49 -40.85 8.98
C ASP A 347 4.37 -42.07 9.29
N GLU A 348 5.66 -41.87 9.58
CA GLU A 348 6.57 -42.96 9.97
C GLU A 348 6.14 -43.61 11.29
N ILE A 349 5.76 -42.83 12.30
CA ILE A 349 5.45 -43.34 13.65
C ILE A 349 4.06 -43.95 13.71
N VAL A 350 3.03 -43.23 13.24
CA VAL A 350 1.63 -43.60 13.44
C VAL A 350 1.17 -44.61 12.38
N THR A 351 1.44 -44.38 11.10
CA THR A 351 0.99 -45.27 10.03
C THR A 351 1.66 -46.65 10.10
N GLN A 352 2.94 -46.71 10.49
CA GLN A 352 3.66 -47.99 10.55
C GLN A 352 3.42 -48.77 11.85
N ASN A 353 3.24 -48.08 12.99
CA ASN A 353 3.20 -48.74 14.30
C ASN A 353 1.83 -48.78 14.98
N LEU A 354 0.97 -47.80 14.73
CA LEU A 354 -0.35 -47.72 15.38
C LEU A 354 -1.48 -48.17 14.47
N GLU A 355 -1.46 -47.82 13.18
CA GLU A 355 -2.59 -48.14 12.31
C GLU A 355 -2.86 -49.65 12.13
N PRO A 356 -1.85 -50.53 12.07
CA PRO A 356 -2.12 -51.96 12.08
C PRO A 356 -2.87 -52.42 13.35
N VAL A 357 -2.60 -51.78 14.48
CA VAL A 357 -3.24 -52.10 15.76
C VAL A 357 -4.67 -51.58 15.79
N PHE A 358 -4.93 -50.34 15.36
CA PHE A 358 -6.28 -49.79 15.26
C PHE A 358 -7.13 -50.50 14.20
N SER A 359 -6.55 -50.88 13.06
CA SER A 359 -7.24 -51.63 12.00
C SER A 359 -7.71 -53.00 12.50
N SER A 360 -6.91 -53.68 13.32
CA SER A 360 -7.29 -54.95 13.94
C SER A 360 -8.45 -54.82 14.94
N LEU A 361 -8.52 -53.69 15.63
CA LEU A 361 -9.61 -53.32 16.56
C LEU A 361 -10.92 -53.02 15.83
N ASN A 362 -10.84 -52.23 14.77
CA ASN A 362 -11.99 -51.82 13.96
C ASN A 362 -12.66 -53.02 13.26
N SER A 363 -11.93 -54.10 13.02
CA SER A 363 -12.41 -55.34 12.38
C SER A 363 -13.24 -56.24 13.32
N SER A 364 -13.45 -55.84 14.58
CA SER A 364 -14.30 -56.59 15.51
C SER A 364 -15.80 -56.39 15.22
N VAL A 365 -16.53 -57.49 15.05
CA VAL A 365 -17.94 -57.48 14.60
C VAL A 365 -18.86 -56.69 15.55
N GLU A 366 -18.57 -56.66 16.85
CA GLU A 366 -19.41 -56.00 17.87
C GLU A 366 -19.28 -54.47 17.94
N LEU A 367 -18.22 -53.89 17.35
CA LEU A 367 -17.90 -52.46 17.43
C LEU A 367 -17.86 -51.75 16.07
N ASN A 368 -17.90 -52.52 14.97
CA ASN A 368 -17.73 -51.99 13.62
C ASN A 368 -18.70 -50.85 13.30
N ASP A 369 -19.99 -50.98 13.67
CA ASP A 369 -21.00 -49.95 13.41
C ASP A 369 -20.72 -48.64 14.17
N THR A 370 -20.33 -48.72 15.44
CA THR A 370 -19.98 -47.56 16.28
C THR A 370 -18.72 -46.85 15.74
N PHE A 371 -17.73 -47.62 15.27
CA PHE A 371 -16.53 -47.09 14.63
C PHE A 371 -16.84 -46.37 13.30
N LEU A 372 -17.63 -47.00 12.42
CA LEU A 372 -18.05 -46.40 11.15
C LEU A 372 -18.83 -45.11 11.37
N GLN A 373 -19.77 -45.11 12.31
CA GLN A 373 -20.53 -43.90 12.65
C GLN A 373 -19.62 -42.79 13.17
N LYS A 374 -18.69 -43.10 14.07
CA LYS A 374 -17.76 -42.09 14.63
C LYS A 374 -16.83 -41.55 13.55
N ASN A 375 -16.31 -42.38 12.65
CA ASN A 375 -15.45 -41.93 11.57
C ASN A 375 -16.21 -41.02 10.59
N SER A 376 -17.47 -41.34 10.29
CA SER A 376 -18.33 -40.45 9.51
C SER A 376 -18.58 -39.11 10.22
N LEU A 377 -18.79 -39.12 11.54
CA LEU A 377 -18.93 -37.90 12.33
C LEU A 377 -17.63 -37.08 12.37
N LEU A 378 -16.46 -37.72 12.47
CA LEU A 378 -15.17 -37.04 12.41
C LEU A 378 -14.97 -36.33 11.07
N GLN A 379 -15.33 -36.99 9.97
CA GLN A 379 -15.31 -36.36 8.65
C GLN A 379 -16.26 -35.16 8.60
N GLU A 380 -17.50 -35.30 9.10
CA GLU A 380 -18.46 -34.18 9.19
C GLU A 380 -17.91 -33.04 10.05
N TYR A 381 -17.29 -33.34 11.20
CA TYR A 381 -16.67 -32.35 12.09
C TYR A 381 -15.59 -31.55 11.37
N ASN A 382 -14.72 -32.22 10.62
CA ASN A 382 -13.65 -31.58 9.85
C ASN A 382 -14.23 -30.69 8.74
N GLU A 383 -15.23 -31.18 8.00
CA GLU A 383 -15.91 -30.40 6.96
C GLU A 383 -16.64 -29.17 7.50
N LEU A 384 -17.27 -29.29 8.68
CA LEU A 384 -17.90 -28.16 9.39
C LEU A 384 -16.86 -27.15 9.88
N SER A 385 -15.71 -27.62 10.38
CA SER A 385 -14.62 -26.75 10.84
C SER A 385 -14.05 -25.92 9.70
N ALA A 386 -13.78 -26.53 8.55
CA ALA A 386 -13.30 -25.81 7.36
C ALA A 386 -14.32 -24.78 6.82
N GLN A 387 -15.63 -25.07 6.93
CA GLN A 387 -16.68 -24.11 6.58
C GLN A 387 -16.73 -22.94 7.57
N ILE A 388 -16.57 -23.20 8.87
CA ILE A 388 -16.53 -22.16 9.90
C ILE A 388 -15.37 -21.20 9.67
N GLU A 389 -14.18 -21.73 9.36
CA GLU A 389 -13.00 -20.93 9.07
C GLU A 389 -13.20 -20.04 7.84
N ASP A 390 -13.73 -20.59 6.74
CA ASP A 390 -14.07 -19.81 5.54
C ASP A 390 -15.01 -18.64 5.87
N HIS A 391 -16.09 -18.89 6.61
CA HIS A 391 -17.03 -17.83 6.99
C HIS A 391 -16.40 -16.79 7.94
N ILE A 392 -15.49 -17.19 8.84
CA ILE A 392 -14.77 -16.22 9.69
C ILE A 392 -13.94 -15.28 8.81
N LYS A 393 -13.19 -15.83 7.85
CA LYS A 393 -12.39 -15.03 6.91
C LYS A 393 -13.26 -14.06 6.11
N GLN A 394 -14.39 -14.53 5.57
CA GLN A 394 -15.29 -13.66 4.81
C GLN A 394 -15.89 -12.55 5.67
N VAL A 395 -16.29 -12.85 6.91
CA VAL A 395 -16.79 -11.83 7.85
C VAL A 395 -15.73 -10.74 8.06
N ALA A 396 -14.46 -11.11 8.21
CA ALA A 396 -13.38 -10.13 8.35
C ALA A 396 -13.23 -9.26 7.09
N ILE A 397 -13.22 -9.86 5.89
CA ILE A 397 -13.12 -9.15 4.61
C ILE A 397 -14.26 -8.15 4.43
N TYR A 398 -15.51 -8.59 4.62
CA TYR A 398 -16.68 -7.71 4.44
C TYR A 398 -16.70 -6.57 5.47
N ASN A 399 -16.33 -6.82 6.74
CA ASN A 399 -16.21 -5.75 7.72
C ASN A 399 -15.19 -4.70 7.27
N SER A 400 -14.01 -5.12 6.81
CA SER A 400 -12.97 -4.20 6.35
C SER A 400 -13.42 -3.39 5.13
N ARG A 401 -14.08 -4.02 4.14
CA ARG A 401 -14.60 -3.32 2.96
C ARG A 401 -15.68 -2.31 3.32
N ILE A 402 -16.62 -2.69 4.20
CA ILE A 402 -17.67 -1.79 4.67
C ILE A 402 -17.04 -0.58 5.37
N GLU A 403 -16.02 -0.78 6.21
CA GLU A 403 -15.31 0.30 6.88
C GLU A 403 -14.64 1.24 5.87
N SER A 404 -13.81 0.71 4.97
CA SER A 404 -13.11 1.49 3.94
C SER A 404 -14.08 2.24 3.02
N ASN A 405 -15.09 1.56 2.49
CA ASN A 405 -16.09 2.18 1.60
C ASN A 405 -16.95 3.21 2.34
N SER A 406 -17.24 3.00 3.63
CA SER A 406 -17.96 4.01 4.43
C SER A 406 -17.13 5.27 4.61
N GLN A 407 -15.81 5.13 4.78
CA GLN A 407 -14.89 6.26 4.86
C GLN A 407 -14.82 7.01 3.53
N LEU A 408 -14.63 6.29 2.42
CA LEU A 408 -14.68 6.87 1.06
C LEU A 408 -15.99 7.61 0.81
N LEU A 409 -17.12 7.07 1.24
CA LEU A 409 -18.42 7.71 1.09
C LEU A 409 -18.49 9.04 1.86
N ILE A 410 -17.90 9.12 3.05
CA ILE A 410 -17.80 10.36 3.84
C ILE A 410 -16.96 11.39 3.09
N ASP A 411 -15.83 10.99 2.55
CA ASP A 411 -14.88 11.88 1.88
C ASP A 411 -15.43 12.41 0.56
N TYR A 412 -16.10 11.56 -0.23
CA TYR A 412 -16.76 11.96 -1.47
C TYR A 412 -18.04 12.77 -1.25
N LYS A 413 -18.61 12.78 -0.04
CA LYS A 413 -19.88 13.44 0.24
C LYS A 413 -19.87 14.93 -0.11
N GLN A 414 -18.82 15.66 0.29
CA GLN A 414 -18.73 17.09 -0.03
C GLN A 414 -18.62 17.33 -1.54
N LEU A 415 -17.85 16.51 -2.25
CA LEU A 415 -17.69 16.60 -3.71
C LEU A 415 -19.01 16.30 -4.43
N TYR A 416 -19.74 15.29 -3.95
CA TYR A 416 -21.05 14.92 -4.46
C TYR A 416 -22.10 16.02 -4.20
N GLU A 417 -22.18 16.56 -2.99
CA GLU A 417 -23.09 17.66 -2.65
C GLU A 417 -22.75 18.91 -3.48
N ASN A 418 -21.47 19.21 -3.67
CA ASN A 418 -21.00 20.28 -4.52
C ASN A 418 -21.40 20.05 -5.99
N ALA A 419 -21.20 18.84 -6.52
CA ALA A 419 -21.63 18.45 -7.86
C ALA A 419 -23.14 18.65 -8.05
N LEU A 420 -23.97 18.20 -7.10
CA LEU A 420 -25.42 18.39 -7.15
C LEU A 420 -25.83 19.87 -7.05
N SER A 421 -25.15 20.66 -6.22
CA SER A 421 -25.44 22.09 -6.06
C SER A 421 -25.23 22.90 -7.35
N HIS A 422 -24.31 22.44 -8.22
CA HIS A 422 -24.02 23.03 -9.53
C HIS A 422 -24.92 22.49 -10.66
N SER A 423 -25.84 21.56 -10.36
CA SER A 423 -26.76 21.03 -11.37
C SER A 423 -27.65 22.14 -11.96
N PRO A 424 -27.67 22.31 -13.30
CA PRO A 424 -28.52 23.29 -13.95
C PRO A 424 -30.00 23.06 -13.60
N ARG A 425 -30.69 24.12 -13.20
CA ARG A 425 -32.12 24.04 -12.87
C ARG A 425 -32.97 24.03 -14.14
N LYS A 426 -33.88 23.05 -14.26
CA LYS A 426 -34.82 22.98 -15.38
C LYS A 426 -35.62 24.28 -15.52
N PRO A 427 -35.67 24.91 -16.71
CA PRO A 427 -36.44 26.12 -16.91
C PRO A 427 -37.95 25.84 -16.77
N ASN A 428 -38.65 26.70 -16.02
CA ASN A 428 -40.09 26.60 -15.85
C ASN A 428 -40.86 27.00 -17.13
N LEU A 429 -42.14 26.63 -17.19
CA LEU A 429 -43.01 26.84 -18.36
C LEU A 429 -43.02 28.29 -18.87
N ALA A 430 -43.06 29.27 -17.96
CA ALA A 430 -43.03 30.69 -18.30
C ALA A 430 -41.71 31.12 -18.98
N LYS A 431 -40.54 30.72 -18.45
CA LYS A 431 -39.24 31.01 -19.07
C LYS A 431 -39.05 30.30 -20.40
N LYS A 432 -39.59 29.08 -20.56
CA LYS A 432 -39.57 28.35 -21.84
C LYS A 432 -40.36 29.08 -22.92
N LEU A 433 -41.53 29.63 -22.56
CA LEU A 433 -42.41 30.38 -23.47
C LEU A 433 -41.80 31.74 -23.86
N LEU A 434 -41.33 32.51 -22.90
CA LEU A 434 -40.75 33.85 -23.12
C LEU A 434 -39.40 33.81 -23.87
N SER A 435 -38.63 32.72 -23.72
CA SER A 435 -37.36 32.54 -24.44
C SER A 435 -37.53 31.84 -25.80
N LEU A 436 -38.75 31.59 -26.26
CA LEU A 436 -39.05 30.89 -27.52
C LEU A 436 -38.26 29.56 -27.65
N GLY A 437 -38.11 28.83 -26.54
CA GLY A 437 -37.37 27.56 -26.49
C GLY A 437 -35.84 27.67 -26.39
N ALA A 438 -35.24 28.87 -26.43
CA ALA A 438 -33.80 29.07 -26.26
C ALA A 438 -33.30 28.68 -24.85
N ALA A 439 -34.11 28.90 -23.80
CA ALA A 439 -33.77 28.47 -22.44
C ALA A 439 -33.70 26.93 -22.33
N SER A 440 -34.49 26.19 -23.11
CA SER A 440 -34.42 24.73 -23.15
C SER A 440 -33.16 24.21 -23.86
N LYS A 441 -32.69 24.91 -24.89
CA LYS A 441 -31.43 24.57 -25.58
C LYS A 441 -30.22 24.87 -24.68
N THR A 442 -30.21 26.03 -24.04
CA THR A 442 -29.16 26.46 -23.10
C THR A 442 -29.08 25.50 -21.91
N HIS A 443 -30.21 25.17 -21.28
CA HIS A 443 -30.26 24.16 -20.22
C HIS A 443 -29.70 22.80 -20.65
N ARG A 444 -30.00 22.32 -21.86
CA ARG A 444 -29.46 21.03 -22.34
C ARG A 444 -27.95 21.06 -22.52
N ARG A 445 -27.40 22.16 -23.03
CA ARG A 445 -25.95 22.34 -23.16
C ARG A 445 -25.30 22.42 -21.79
N ASP A 446 -25.81 23.29 -20.91
CA ASP A 446 -25.26 23.49 -19.57
C ASP A 446 -25.38 22.19 -18.74
N PHE A 447 -26.45 21.41 -18.93
CA PHE A 447 -26.59 20.08 -18.33
C PHE A 447 -25.59 19.08 -18.92
N GLY A 448 -25.31 19.14 -20.22
CA GLY A 448 -24.28 18.30 -20.85
C GLY A 448 -22.88 18.61 -20.33
N GLU A 449 -22.53 19.90 -20.19
CA GLU A 449 -21.25 20.35 -19.61
C GLU A 449 -21.14 19.99 -18.12
N TRP A 450 -22.21 20.19 -17.35
CA TRP A 450 -22.29 19.74 -15.96
C TRP A 450 -22.14 18.23 -15.85
N TYR A 451 -22.88 17.46 -16.66
CA TYR A 451 -22.84 16.00 -16.64
C TYR A 451 -21.43 15.50 -16.98
N GLN A 452 -20.81 16.00 -18.06
CA GLN A 452 -19.44 15.62 -18.41
C GLN A 452 -18.43 15.93 -17.29
N LYS A 453 -18.62 17.04 -16.57
CA LYS A 453 -17.73 17.44 -15.48
C LYS A 453 -17.91 16.62 -14.20
N TYR A 454 -19.15 16.29 -13.84
CA TYR A 454 -19.47 15.73 -12.52
C TYR A 454 -19.96 14.27 -12.55
N GLN A 455 -20.19 13.68 -13.73
CA GLN A 455 -20.60 12.28 -13.90
C GLN A 455 -19.69 11.30 -13.14
N PRO A 456 -18.34 11.41 -13.20
CA PRO A 456 -17.47 10.47 -12.47
C PRO A 456 -17.76 10.47 -10.96
N ILE A 457 -17.94 11.65 -10.35
CA ILE A 457 -18.20 11.80 -8.91
C ILE A 457 -19.57 11.21 -8.55
N ILE A 458 -20.59 11.47 -9.38
CA ILE A 458 -21.96 10.99 -9.13
C ILE A 458 -22.04 9.47 -9.24
N ILE A 459 -21.40 8.88 -10.25
CA ILE A 459 -21.35 7.43 -10.45
C ILE A 459 -20.58 6.79 -9.32
N SER A 460 -19.35 7.24 -9.02
CA SER A 460 -18.55 6.67 -7.93
C SER A 460 -19.26 6.74 -6.57
N TYR A 461 -19.93 7.86 -6.26
CA TYR A 461 -20.69 7.96 -5.00
C TYR A 461 -21.85 6.95 -4.95
N ALA A 462 -22.58 6.76 -6.06
CA ALA A 462 -23.68 5.79 -6.12
C ALA A 462 -23.18 4.34 -6.08
N ASP A 463 -22.08 4.04 -6.76
CA ASP A 463 -21.46 2.72 -6.77
C ASP A 463 -20.99 2.33 -5.37
N ILE A 464 -20.27 3.22 -4.67
CA ILE A 464 -19.84 3.00 -3.27
C ILE A 464 -21.04 2.73 -2.35
N GLN A 465 -22.17 3.41 -2.55
CA GLN A 465 -23.39 3.15 -1.75
C GLN A 465 -23.96 1.76 -2.00
N GLU A 466 -23.99 1.32 -3.26
CA GLU A 466 -24.49 -0.01 -3.61
C GLU A 466 -23.51 -1.10 -3.12
N ASP A 467 -22.20 -0.88 -3.24
CA ASP A 467 -21.17 -1.79 -2.72
C ASP A 467 -21.31 -2.00 -1.22
N ILE A 468 -21.45 -0.92 -0.42
CA ILE A 468 -21.70 -1.03 1.03
C ILE A 468 -22.97 -1.82 1.33
N LYS A 469 -24.02 -1.65 0.53
CA LYS A 469 -25.29 -2.37 0.71
C LYS A 469 -25.10 -3.86 0.45
N LEU A 470 -24.49 -4.22 -0.68
CA LEU A 470 -24.19 -5.61 -1.06
C LEU A 470 -23.28 -6.29 -0.03
N ASP A 471 -22.20 -5.62 0.39
CA ASP A 471 -21.27 -6.16 1.39
C ASP A 471 -21.97 -6.40 2.75
N ARG A 472 -22.94 -5.56 3.14
CA ARG A 472 -23.74 -5.78 4.37
C ARG A 472 -24.64 -7.00 4.27
N GLU A 473 -25.30 -7.19 3.14
CA GLU A 473 -26.17 -8.35 2.90
C GLU A 473 -25.35 -9.66 2.95
N GLU A 474 -24.16 -9.68 2.36
CA GLU A 474 -23.24 -10.82 2.45
C GLU A 474 -22.69 -11.02 3.87
N LEU A 475 -22.35 -9.95 4.58
CA LEU A 475 -21.89 -10.01 5.98
C LEU A 475 -22.94 -10.68 6.88
N GLU A 476 -24.21 -10.24 6.81
CA GLU A 476 -25.31 -10.81 7.59
C GLU A 476 -25.53 -12.30 7.27
N THR A 477 -25.42 -12.67 5.99
CA THR A 477 -25.56 -14.05 5.53
C THR A 477 -24.45 -14.95 6.06
N ASN A 478 -23.20 -14.46 6.01
CA ASN A 478 -22.03 -15.17 6.53
C ASN A 478 -22.09 -15.33 8.06
N GLN A 479 -22.49 -14.28 8.80
CA GLN A 479 -22.65 -14.33 10.26
C GLN A 479 -23.74 -15.34 10.69
N SER A 480 -24.87 -15.35 9.98
CA SER A 480 -25.97 -16.28 10.25
C SER A 480 -25.56 -17.74 9.98
N SER A 481 -24.84 -17.97 8.88
CA SER A 481 -24.29 -19.29 8.53
C SER A 481 -23.26 -19.77 9.56
N LEU A 482 -22.38 -18.88 10.00
CA LEU A 482 -21.37 -19.14 11.03
C LEU A 482 -22.00 -19.61 12.35
N GLN A 483 -23.07 -18.95 12.81
CA GLN A 483 -23.79 -19.37 14.02
C GLN A 483 -24.40 -20.77 13.88
N SER A 484 -25.05 -21.05 12.75
CA SER A 484 -25.66 -22.35 12.45
C SER A 484 -24.61 -23.47 12.40
N LEU A 485 -23.47 -23.23 11.74
CA LEU A 485 -22.38 -24.19 11.64
C LEU A 485 -21.74 -24.46 13.01
N LYS A 486 -21.51 -23.43 13.85
CA LYS A 486 -21.00 -23.61 15.22
C LYS A 486 -21.90 -24.51 16.06
N ILE A 487 -23.22 -24.40 15.91
CA ILE A 487 -24.18 -25.28 16.59
C ILE A 487 -24.06 -26.72 16.09
N LYS A 488 -23.95 -26.93 14.77
CA LYS A 488 -23.77 -28.27 14.17
C LYS A 488 -22.46 -28.91 14.61
N LEU A 489 -21.36 -28.14 14.62
CA LEU A 489 -20.05 -28.62 15.05
C LEU A 489 -20.07 -29.10 16.50
N ARG A 490 -20.70 -28.32 17.41
CA ARG A 490 -20.85 -28.71 18.82
C ARG A 490 -21.62 -30.02 18.97
N LYS A 491 -22.75 -30.17 18.27
CA LYS A 491 -23.54 -31.41 18.28
C LYS A 491 -22.78 -32.60 17.72
N CYS A 492 -21.93 -32.38 16.71
CA CYS A 492 -21.06 -33.40 16.15
C CYS A 492 -20.02 -33.86 17.18
N ALA A 493 -19.35 -32.91 17.85
CA ALA A 493 -18.37 -33.18 18.90
C ALA A 493 -18.98 -34.00 20.06
N GLU A 494 -20.17 -33.63 20.53
CA GLU A 494 -20.90 -34.36 21.59
C GLU A 494 -21.18 -35.83 21.21
N LYS A 495 -21.54 -36.09 19.95
CA LYS A 495 -21.76 -37.46 19.44
C LYS A 495 -20.45 -38.24 19.31
N ILE A 496 -19.38 -37.60 18.87
CA ILE A 496 -18.04 -38.22 18.79
C ILE A 496 -17.60 -38.65 20.19
N GLU A 497 -17.72 -37.78 21.20
CA GLU A 497 -17.37 -38.08 22.59
C GLU A 497 -18.18 -39.26 23.14
N LYS A 498 -19.50 -39.26 22.90
CA LYS A 498 -20.38 -40.38 23.29
C LYS A 498 -19.95 -41.70 22.66
N ASN A 499 -19.65 -41.70 21.36
CA ASN A 499 -19.21 -42.90 20.66
C ASN A 499 -17.83 -43.36 21.14
N SER A 500 -16.90 -42.45 21.41
CA SER A 500 -15.60 -42.78 22.00
C SER A 500 -15.71 -43.39 23.39
N LEU A 501 -16.64 -42.91 24.22
CA LEU A 501 -16.90 -43.52 25.53
C LEU A 501 -17.49 -44.93 25.41
N GLU A 502 -18.40 -45.15 24.46
CA GLU A 502 -18.96 -46.48 24.18
C GLU A 502 -17.87 -47.45 23.72
N ILE A 503 -17.01 -47.02 22.79
CA ILE A 503 -15.87 -47.79 22.30
C ILE A 503 -14.92 -48.12 23.46
N TYR A 504 -14.55 -47.13 24.27
CA TYR A 504 -13.69 -47.32 25.44
C TYR A 504 -14.26 -48.33 26.43
N ASN A 505 -15.55 -48.27 26.75
CA ASN A 505 -16.16 -49.21 27.70
C ASN A 505 -16.08 -50.67 27.20
N LYS A 506 -16.10 -50.90 25.87
CA LYS A 506 -15.99 -52.25 25.30
C LYS A 506 -14.53 -52.69 25.09
N ILE A 507 -13.61 -51.78 24.76
CA ILE A 507 -12.17 -52.09 24.55
C ILE A 507 -11.40 -52.15 25.88
N GLY A 508 -11.80 -51.34 26.86
CA GLY A 508 -11.14 -51.17 28.15
C GLY A 508 -11.01 -52.47 28.96
N GLU A 509 -11.81 -53.47 28.63
CA GLU A 509 -11.79 -54.81 29.24
C GLU A 509 -10.71 -55.74 28.63
N ASN A 510 -10.06 -55.36 27.51
CA ASN A 510 -9.07 -56.17 26.80
C ASN A 510 -7.62 -55.71 27.08
N SER A 511 -7.01 -56.27 28.14
CA SER A 511 -5.65 -55.90 28.58
C SER A 511 -4.56 -56.13 27.53
N SER A 512 -4.73 -57.11 26.62
CA SER A 512 -3.76 -57.46 25.58
C SER A 512 -3.58 -56.34 24.54
N ILE A 513 -4.65 -55.61 24.25
CA ILE A 513 -4.64 -54.50 23.28
C ILE A 513 -4.04 -53.25 23.92
N GLN A 514 -4.42 -52.95 25.17
CA GLN A 514 -3.81 -51.86 25.93
C GLN A 514 -2.31 -52.04 26.08
N ASP A 515 -1.82 -53.26 26.31
CA ASP A 515 -0.39 -53.57 26.42
C ASP A 515 0.36 -53.37 25.09
N LYS A 516 -0.25 -53.69 23.95
CA LYS A 516 0.36 -53.47 22.62
C LYS A 516 0.48 -51.99 22.29
N ILE A 517 -0.56 -51.20 22.58
CA ILE A 517 -0.57 -49.75 22.29
C ILE A 517 0.32 -48.99 23.28
N SER A 518 0.38 -49.41 24.55
CA SER A 518 1.19 -48.75 25.59
C SER A 518 2.69 -48.68 25.25
N LYS A 519 3.22 -49.67 24.53
CA LYS A 519 4.63 -49.72 24.09
C LYS A 519 4.97 -48.64 23.05
N GLN A 520 3.99 -48.22 22.26
CA GLN A 520 4.17 -47.20 21.20
C GLN A 520 3.66 -45.82 21.63
N LEU A 521 2.94 -45.76 22.76
CA LEU A 521 2.25 -44.56 23.22
C LEU A 521 3.20 -43.38 23.49
N ALA A 522 4.44 -43.63 23.91
CA ALA A 522 5.41 -42.58 24.17
C ALA A 522 5.78 -41.83 22.89
N SER A 523 6.16 -42.56 21.84
CA SER A 523 6.50 -41.99 20.53
C SER A 523 5.33 -41.19 19.95
N VAL A 524 4.10 -41.68 20.14
CA VAL A 524 2.89 -41.09 19.59
C VAL A 524 2.50 -39.83 20.35
N ILE A 525 2.54 -39.85 21.68
CA ILE A 525 2.26 -38.66 22.49
C ILE A 525 3.28 -37.58 22.20
N ASN A 526 4.57 -37.94 22.08
CA ASN A 526 5.61 -36.98 21.78
C ASN A 526 5.43 -36.36 20.37
N ILE A 527 5.12 -37.15 19.33
CA ILE A 527 4.87 -36.56 18.00
C ILE A 527 3.60 -35.70 17.98
N LEU A 528 2.53 -36.07 18.69
CA LEU A 528 1.32 -35.25 18.81
C LEU A 528 1.59 -33.92 19.52
N ARG A 529 2.41 -33.95 20.58
CA ARG A 529 2.91 -32.76 21.27
C ARG A 529 3.72 -31.83 20.36
N ILE A 530 4.54 -32.40 19.48
CA ILE A 530 5.25 -31.65 18.43
C ILE A 530 4.24 -31.00 17.48
N GLY A 531 3.27 -31.77 16.98
CA GLY A 531 2.23 -31.26 16.08
C GLY A 531 1.43 -30.12 16.69
N ARG A 532 1.09 -30.24 17.99
CA ARG A 532 0.48 -29.14 18.75
C ARG A 532 1.37 -27.90 18.77
N THR A 533 2.66 -28.04 19.06
CA THR A 533 3.53 -26.87 19.15
C THR A 533 3.74 -26.19 17.80
N VAL A 534 3.87 -26.98 16.73
CA VAL A 534 3.90 -26.45 15.36
C VAL A 534 2.61 -25.70 15.04
N ALA A 535 1.46 -26.14 15.55
CA ALA A 535 0.20 -25.43 15.37
C ALA A 535 0.06 -24.16 16.23
N GLU A 536 0.87 -24.04 17.29
CA GLU A 536 0.89 -22.90 18.22
C GLU A 536 1.93 -21.83 17.86
N PHE A 537 2.65 -21.97 16.72
CA PHE A 537 3.57 -20.93 16.27
C PHE A 537 2.87 -19.58 16.11
N ASN A 538 3.56 -18.53 16.53
CA ASN A 538 3.05 -17.17 16.65
C ASN A 538 4.01 -16.15 16.04
N ILE A 539 3.56 -14.90 15.90
CA ILE A 539 4.47 -13.77 15.65
C ILE A 539 4.56 -12.98 16.96
N ASP A 540 5.78 -12.52 17.29
CA ASP A 540 6.01 -11.74 18.52
C ASP A 540 5.13 -10.48 18.53
N GLU A 541 4.59 -10.12 19.69
CA GLU A 541 3.62 -9.02 19.84
C GLU A 541 4.15 -7.67 19.29
N GLU A 542 5.45 -7.43 19.41
CA GLU A 542 6.15 -6.24 18.88
C GLU A 542 6.17 -6.16 17.34
N HIS A 543 5.73 -7.21 16.64
CA HIS A 543 5.73 -7.31 15.18
C HIS A 543 4.33 -7.44 14.58
N LEU A 544 3.30 -7.19 15.40
CA LEU A 544 1.90 -7.21 14.95
C LEU A 544 1.48 -5.94 14.23
N THR A 545 2.10 -4.81 14.55
CA THR A 545 1.78 -3.51 13.95
C THR A 545 2.91 -3.00 13.07
N PRO A 546 2.61 -2.10 12.11
CA PRO A 546 3.65 -1.49 11.29
C PRO A 546 4.71 -0.78 12.13
N ILE A 547 5.95 -0.79 11.64
CA ILE A 547 7.03 -0.02 12.25
C ILE A 547 6.92 1.44 11.80
N GLU A 548 6.85 2.35 12.77
CA GLU A 548 6.84 3.80 12.55
C GLU A 548 8.19 4.40 12.95
N ILE A 549 8.70 5.31 12.12
CA ILE A 549 9.88 6.12 12.43
C ILE A 549 9.46 7.46 13.06
N GLU A 550 10.35 8.05 13.85
CA GLU A 550 10.09 9.35 14.47
C GLU A 550 10.07 10.46 13.41
N ARG A 551 8.97 11.19 13.35
CA ARG A 551 8.81 12.34 12.46
C ARG A 551 9.71 13.50 12.88
N ILE A 552 10.51 14.01 11.94
CA ILE A 552 11.36 15.17 12.17
C ILE A 552 10.58 16.45 11.82
N ASN A 553 10.27 17.29 12.81
CA ASN A 553 9.63 18.59 12.59
C ASN A 553 10.56 19.56 11.82
N SER A 554 9.98 20.34 10.90
CA SER A 554 10.69 21.11 9.86
C SER A 554 11.50 22.33 10.32
N ASN A 555 11.47 22.75 11.58
CA ASN A 555 12.28 23.90 12.04
C ASN A 555 13.72 23.50 12.40
N VAL A 556 14.46 22.90 11.44
CA VAL A 556 15.80 22.34 11.68
C VAL A 556 16.93 23.31 11.28
N LEU A 557 16.62 24.42 10.62
CA LEU A 557 17.63 25.43 10.28
C LEU A 557 18.12 26.17 11.53
N PRO A 558 19.43 26.38 11.71
CA PRO A 558 19.95 27.19 12.82
C PRO A 558 19.36 28.61 12.78
N ASP A 559 18.90 29.13 13.92
CA ASP A 559 18.31 30.48 14.05
C ASP A 559 19.16 31.58 13.42
N GLU A 560 20.49 31.40 13.44
CA GLU A 560 21.46 32.29 12.83
C GLU A 560 21.32 32.41 11.31
N VAL A 561 21.04 31.31 10.60
CA VAL A 561 20.85 31.29 9.15
C VAL A 561 19.55 32.01 8.78
N THR A 562 18.47 31.72 9.50
CA THR A 562 17.16 32.36 9.31
C THR A 562 17.24 33.86 9.56
N MET A 563 17.84 34.29 10.69
CA MET A 563 17.99 35.69 11.05
C MET A 563 18.88 36.47 10.07
N ASN A 564 19.97 35.88 9.58
CA ASN A 564 20.86 36.55 8.63
C ASN A 564 20.21 36.73 7.26
N LEU A 565 19.40 35.76 6.82
CA LEU A 565 18.64 35.87 5.58
C LEU A 565 17.56 36.96 5.68
N GLU A 566 16.83 37.04 6.80
CA GLU A 566 15.85 38.10 7.03
C GLU A 566 16.47 39.50 6.99
N LYS A 567 17.63 39.68 7.62
CA LYS A 567 18.39 40.94 7.59
C LYS A 567 18.83 41.32 6.18
N PHE A 568 19.35 40.35 5.41
CA PHE A 568 19.73 40.56 4.01
C PHE A 568 18.52 40.99 3.16
N MET A 569 17.39 40.31 3.30
CA MET A 569 16.17 40.63 2.55
C MET A 569 15.59 41.99 2.93
N ALA A 570 15.68 42.39 4.21
CA ALA A 570 15.26 43.71 4.68
C ALA A 570 16.14 44.84 4.10
N SER A 571 17.47 44.63 4.04
CA SER A 571 18.40 45.58 3.41
C SER A 571 18.10 45.75 1.92
N LEU A 572 17.91 44.64 1.21
CA LEU A 572 17.68 44.65 -0.24
C LEU A 572 16.36 45.35 -0.62
N ARG A 573 15.32 45.24 0.22
CA ARG A 573 14.07 46.01 0.08
C ARG A 573 14.30 47.50 0.32
N SER A 574 15.08 47.87 1.33
CA SER A 574 15.39 49.27 1.65
C SER A 574 16.15 49.96 0.51
N ASP A 575 17.11 49.27 -0.11
CA ASP A 575 17.94 49.84 -1.18
C ASP A 575 17.11 50.17 -2.43
N ILE A 576 16.06 49.40 -2.74
CA ILE A 576 15.17 49.69 -3.89
C ILE A 576 14.23 50.87 -3.62
N VAL A 577 13.76 51.04 -2.38
CA VAL A 577 12.96 52.22 -2.00
C VAL A 577 13.80 53.49 -2.15
N ASN A 578 15.06 53.47 -1.74
CA ASN A 578 15.97 54.61 -1.88
C ASN A 578 16.22 55.00 -3.36
N ILE A 579 16.31 54.02 -4.27
CA ILE A 579 16.45 54.27 -5.72
C ILE A 579 15.21 54.99 -6.29
N HIS A 580 14.01 54.74 -5.75
CA HIS A 580 12.78 55.42 -6.18
C HIS A 580 12.77 56.91 -5.81
N ASP A 581 13.24 57.23 -4.60
CA ASP A 581 13.29 58.60 -4.09
C ASP A 581 14.35 59.44 -4.84
N GLU A 582 15.49 58.84 -5.20
CA GLU A 582 16.52 59.50 -6.02
C GLU A 582 16.06 59.76 -7.46
N VAL A 583 15.34 58.82 -8.10
CA VAL A 583 14.86 58.97 -9.48
C VAL A 583 13.70 59.98 -9.58
N SER A 584 12.82 60.02 -8.59
CA SER A 584 11.71 60.99 -8.55
C SER A 584 12.18 62.43 -8.24
N ALA A 585 13.29 62.61 -7.52
CA ALA A 585 13.92 63.90 -7.31
C ALA A 585 14.55 64.49 -8.59
N ILE A 586 15.17 63.66 -9.44
CA ILE A 586 15.83 64.08 -10.70
C ILE A 586 14.81 64.59 -11.74
N ASN A 587 13.57 64.08 -11.73
CA ASN A 587 12.51 64.50 -12.66
C ASN A 587 11.86 65.85 -12.30
N ASN A 588 12.03 66.33 -11.06
CA ASN A 588 11.49 67.62 -10.61
C ASN A 588 12.46 68.80 -10.83
N ASP A 589 13.75 68.55 -11.07
CA ASP A 589 14.79 69.60 -11.16
C ASP A 589 15.03 70.16 -12.57
N ASN A 590 14.32 69.66 -13.59
CA ASN A 590 14.44 70.08 -14.99
C ASN A 590 13.34 71.07 -15.46
N SER A 591 12.59 71.71 -14.56
CA SER A 591 11.58 72.72 -14.94
C SER A 591 12.06 74.17 -14.92
N ASP A 592 13.21 74.49 -14.32
CA ASP A 592 13.61 75.89 -14.13
C ASP A 592 15.13 76.07 -14.26
N LYS A 593 15.60 76.43 -15.46
CA LYS A 593 16.82 77.24 -15.73
C LYS A 593 17.05 77.39 -17.25
N GLU A 594 16.34 78.35 -17.84
CA GLU A 594 16.83 79.10 -19.01
C GLU A 594 17.58 80.35 -18.51
N ASP A 595 18.61 80.73 -19.27
CA ASP A 595 19.39 81.99 -19.25
C ASP A 595 20.33 82.29 -18.05
N ASP A 596 21.64 82.15 -18.28
CA ASP A 596 22.50 83.30 -18.58
C ASP A 596 23.95 82.89 -18.95
N LEU A 597 24.49 83.57 -19.96
CA LEU A 597 25.87 83.50 -20.43
C LEU A 597 26.85 84.19 -19.46
N GLU A 598 28.07 83.64 -19.31
CA GLU A 598 29.35 84.29 -19.68
C GLU A 598 30.58 83.76 -18.90
N VAL A 599 31.55 83.27 -19.68
CA VAL A 599 32.98 83.64 -19.68
C VAL A 599 33.97 82.98 -18.67
N MET A 600 34.99 82.39 -19.31
CA MET A 600 36.42 82.23 -18.95
C MET A 600 36.94 80.98 -18.22
N ASN A 601 37.47 80.08 -19.06
CA ASN A 601 38.79 79.42 -18.99
C ASN A 601 39.83 80.13 -18.08
N ASP A 602 40.60 79.39 -17.29
CA ASP A 602 41.87 78.79 -17.72
C ASP A 602 42.58 77.99 -16.60
N ASN A 603 43.03 76.79 -16.97
CA ASN A 603 44.31 76.14 -16.68
C ASN A 603 44.86 75.89 -15.25
N SER A 604 45.20 74.60 -15.08
CA SER A 604 46.53 74.05 -14.73
C SER A 604 46.72 73.37 -13.36
N GLU A 605 47.10 72.09 -13.49
CA GLU A 605 48.24 71.40 -12.87
C GLU A 605 48.30 71.18 -11.35
N ASP A 606 48.09 69.89 -11.03
CA ASP A 606 49.08 68.97 -10.45
C ASP A 606 49.69 69.27 -9.06
N THR A 607 49.44 68.37 -8.09
CA THR A 607 50.49 67.55 -7.44
C THR A 607 49.93 66.70 -6.28
N SER A 608 50.05 65.39 -6.45
CA SER A 608 50.46 64.36 -5.46
C SER A 608 50.37 64.70 -3.96
N SER A 609 49.60 63.89 -3.20
CA SER A 609 50.06 63.20 -1.97
C SER A 609 49.09 62.08 -1.56
N LYS A 610 49.64 60.87 -1.36
CA LYS A 610 48.95 59.65 -0.94
C LYS A 610 48.54 59.72 0.54
N GLU A 611 47.32 59.30 0.87
CA GLU A 611 47.04 58.47 2.07
C GLU A 611 45.63 57.83 2.05
N THR A 612 45.63 56.50 1.91
CA THR A 612 44.76 55.48 2.52
C THR A 612 43.26 55.77 2.78
N LYS A 613 42.39 55.28 1.87
CA LYS A 613 41.08 54.68 2.21
C LYS A 613 40.60 53.82 1.04
N ILE A 614 40.47 52.52 1.24
CA ILE A 614 39.75 51.64 0.30
C ILE A 614 38.26 51.92 0.50
N THR A 615 37.77 52.97 -0.13
CA THR A 615 36.38 53.12 -0.50
C THR A 615 36.19 52.37 -1.82
N HIS A 616 35.52 51.22 -1.78
CA HIS A 616 34.88 50.70 -2.99
C HIS A 616 33.63 51.55 -3.29
N THR A 617 33.86 52.79 -3.73
CA THR A 617 32.91 53.51 -4.58
C THR A 617 33.06 52.92 -5.97
N THR A 618 32.28 51.89 -6.27
CA THR A 618 32.05 51.49 -7.64
C THR A 618 31.10 52.53 -8.24
N ASN A 619 31.67 53.60 -8.83
CA ASN A 619 30.99 54.47 -9.79
C ASN A 619 30.72 53.69 -11.10
N GLU A 620 30.08 52.53 -10.99
CA GLU A 620 29.34 51.97 -12.12
C GLU A 620 27.97 52.60 -12.06
N LYS A 621 27.70 53.54 -12.99
CA LYS A 621 26.33 53.92 -13.30
C LYS A 621 25.49 52.65 -13.36
N THR A 622 24.48 52.55 -12.50
CA THR A 622 23.60 51.38 -12.47
C THR A 622 23.00 51.18 -13.86
N ALA A 623 22.66 49.94 -14.22
CA ALA A 623 22.02 49.66 -15.51
C ALA A 623 20.77 50.55 -15.75
N ILE A 624 20.13 51.01 -14.67
CA ILE A 624 19.00 51.94 -14.64
C ILE A 624 19.41 53.35 -15.11
N GLU A 625 20.52 53.91 -14.60
CA GLU A 625 21.05 55.21 -15.05
C GLU A 625 21.55 55.18 -16.51
N LYS A 626 22.09 54.04 -16.96
CA LYS A 626 22.50 53.83 -18.37
C LYS A 626 21.31 53.72 -19.33
N VAL A 627 20.16 53.24 -18.85
CA VAL A 627 18.90 53.22 -19.61
C VAL A 627 18.30 54.63 -19.66
N HIS A 628 18.30 55.36 -18.54
CA HIS A 628 17.83 56.75 -18.49
C HIS A 628 18.64 57.69 -19.40
N SER A 629 19.98 57.59 -19.43
CA SER A 629 20.81 58.46 -20.27
C SER A 629 20.64 58.23 -21.79
N LYS A 630 19.97 57.16 -22.22
CA LYS A 630 19.69 56.85 -23.63
C LYS A 630 18.26 57.21 -24.09
N ILE A 631 17.38 57.58 -23.16
CA ILE A 631 15.96 57.85 -23.45
C ILE A 631 15.72 59.32 -23.88
N ASN A 632 16.69 60.22 -23.67
CA ASN A 632 16.46 61.67 -23.67
C ASN A 632 16.44 62.41 -25.02
N GLU A 633 16.27 61.76 -26.17
CA GLU A 633 16.21 62.50 -27.45
C GLU A 633 15.03 62.21 -28.39
N SER A 634 14.01 61.41 -28.02
CA SER A 634 12.77 61.32 -28.86
C SER A 634 11.55 60.62 -28.23
N VAL A 635 11.41 60.57 -26.90
CA VAL A 635 10.30 59.84 -26.25
C VAL A 635 9.23 60.81 -25.72
N SER A 636 7.95 60.58 -26.04
CA SER A 636 6.85 61.41 -25.51
C SER A 636 6.75 61.28 -23.97
N ARG A 637 6.35 62.35 -23.26
CA ARG A 637 6.24 62.36 -21.78
C ARG A 637 5.40 61.21 -21.22
N GLU A 638 4.32 60.82 -21.91
CA GLU A 638 3.50 59.65 -21.55
C GLU A 638 4.24 58.31 -21.65
N GLN A 639 5.15 58.16 -22.62
CA GLN A 639 5.95 56.95 -22.82
C GLN A 639 7.10 56.87 -21.80
N ALA A 640 7.70 58.00 -21.42
CA ALA A 640 8.74 58.07 -20.40
C ALA A 640 8.21 57.62 -19.01
N VAL A 641 7.05 58.15 -18.60
CA VAL A 641 6.39 57.77 -17.33
C VAL A 641 6.00 56.28 -17.33
N LEU A 642 5.56 55.73 -18.46
CA LEU A 642 5.22 54.31 -18.57
C LEU A 642 6.46 53.40 -18.46
N ILE A 643 7.58 53.79 -19.08
CA ILE A 643 8.86 53.06 -18.99
C ILE A 643 9.37 53.08 -17.55
N GLU A 644 9.34 54.23 -16.87
CA GLU A 644 9.77 54.39 -15.48
C GLU A 644 8.96 53.49 -14.53
N LYS A 645 7.62 53.49 -14.67
CA LYS A 645 6.74 52.61 -13.91
C LYS A 645 7.02 51.13 -14.16
N GLN A 646 7.28 50.73 -15.41
CA GLN A 646 7.62 49.34 -15.73
C GLN A 646 8.98 48.91 -15.17
N VAL A 647 9.96 49.81 -15.13
CA VAL A 647 11.29 49.53 -14.55
C VAL A 647 11.18 49.33 -13.04
N LEU A 648 10.40 50.17 -12.35
CA LEU A 648 10.15 50.02 -10.91
C LEU A 648 9.39 48.73 -10.58
N ASP A 649 8.34 48.40 -11.34
CA ASP A 649 7.61 47.13 -11.22
C ASP A 649 8.55 45.92 -11.37
N ILE A 650 9.49 45.98 -12.31
CA ILE A 650 10.50 44.94 -12.55
C ILE A 650 11.48 44.83 -11.37
N ALA A 651 11.89 45.96 -10.78
CA ALA A 651 12.78 45.98 -9.62
C ALA A 651 12.12 45.31 -8.39
N HIS A 652 10.87 45.68 -8.05
CA HIS A 652 10.14 45.02 -6.97
C HIS A 652 9.93 43.52 -7.25
N LEU A 653 9.58 43.17 -8.49
CA LEU A 653 9.39 41.77 -8.87
C LEU A 653 10.68 40.95 -8.79
N ALA A 654 11.84 41.56 -9.06
CA ALA A 654 13.14 40.90 -8.89
C ALA A 654 13.43 40.57 -7.41
N VAL A 655 13.07 41.45 -6.47
CA VAL A 655 13.19 41.17 -5.03
C VAL A 655 12.30 40.02 -4.62
N ASP A 656 11.04 40.04 -5.07
CA ASP A 656 10.10 38.97 -4.78
C ASP A 656 10.60 37.60 -5.30
N VAL A 657 11.24 37.59 -6.49
CA VAL A 657 11.87 36.37 -7.03
C VAL A 657 12.99 35.88 -6.10
N VAL A 658 13.84 36.78 -5.62
CA VAL A 658 14.94 36.43 -4.69
C VAL A 658 14.37 35.88 -3.39
N GLU A 659 13.33 36.50 -2.83
CA GLU A 659 12.69 36.06 -1.60
C GLU A 659 12.10 34.66 -1.72
N GLU A 660 11.29 34.42 -2.76
CA GLU A 660 10.66 33.11 -2.97
C GLU A 660 11.69 32.02 -3.33
N THR A 661 12.80 32.40 -3.96
CA THR A 661 13.92 31.48 -4.22
C THR A 661 14.67 31.14 -2.93
N ALA A 662 14.85 32.10 -2.03
CA ALA A 662 15.50 31.88 -0.74
C ALA A 662 14.66 30.96 0.15
N LYS A 663 13.34 31.18 0.24
CA LYS A 663 12.40 30.28 0.93
C LYS A 663 12.45 28.85 0.37
N LEU A 664 12.46 28.72 -0.96
CA LEU A 664 12.64 27.42 -1.61
C LEU A 664 13.95 26.74 -1.20
N LYS A 665 15.06 27.48 -1.16
CA LYS A 665 16.36 26.93 -0.77
C LYS A 665 16.41 26.51 0.70
N MET A 666 15.72 27.23 1.57
CA MET A 666 15.55 26.83 2.98
C MET A 666 14.80 25.51 3.09
N LEU A 667 13.64 25.38 2.43
CA LEU A 667 12.86 24.12 2.44
C LEU A 667 13.68 22.94 1.88
N GLN A 668 14.46 23.16 0.81
CA GLN A 668 15.34 22.13 0.24
C GLN A 668 16.41 21.67 1.24
N LEU A 669 16.96 22.57 2.04
CA LEU A 669 17.93 22.25 3.09
C LEU A 669 17.27 21.51 4.26
N GLU A 670 16.10 21.96 4.71
CA GLU A 670 15.32 21.29 5.76
C GLU A 670 14.98 19.86 5.36
N ASN A 671 14.49 19.66 4.13
CA ASN A 671 14.21 18.33 3.60
C ASN A 671 15.44 17.44 3.58
N ALA A 672 16.58 17.93 3.07
CA ALA A 672 17.82 17.16 3.05
C ALA A 672 18.28 16.75 4.47
N ILE A 673 18.09 17.61 5.48
CA ILE A 673 18.41 17.27 6.87
C ILE A 673 17.44 16.22 7.41
N SER A 674 16.13 16.36 7.15
CA SER A 674 15.14 15.36 7.59
C SER A 674 15.38 13.99 6.94
N SER A 675 15.64 13.92 5.63
CA SER A 675 15.92 12.67 4.91
C SER A 675 17.15 11.97 5.51
N LYS A 676 18.23 12.71 5.78
CA LYS A 676 19.43 12.16 6.42
C LYS A 676 19.17 11.60 7.83
N ARG A 677 18.27 12.22 8.60
CA ARG A 677 17.87 11.70 9.91
C ARG A 677 17.00 10.45 9.79
N TYR A 678 16.11 10.40 8.81
CA TYR A 678 15.34 9.19 8.52
C TYR A 678 16.27 8.04 8.12
N GLU A 679 17.27 8.28 7.29
CA GLU A 679 18.31 7.28 6.96
C GLU A 679 19.04 6.75 8.20
N GLN A 680 19.37 7.61 9.17
CA GLN A 680 20.00 7.18 10.43
C GLN A 680 19.09 6.30 11.29
N GLN A 681 17.80 6.64 11.36
CA GLN A 681 16.80 5.81 12.04
C GLN A 681 16.67 4.45 11.35
N LEU A 682 16.61 4.44 10.01
CA LEU A 682 16.52 3.21 9.20
C LEU A 682 17.75 2.31 9.38
N GLU A 683 18.97 2.87 9.44
CA GLU A 683 20.17 2.07 9.71
C GLU A 683 20.17 1.46 11.12
N THR A 684 19.61 2.17 12.10
CA THR A 684 19.44 1.65 13.46
C THR A 684 18.45 0.49 13.47
N LEU A 685 17.29 0.66 12.84
CA LEU A 685 16.29 -0.40 12.70
C LEU A 685 16.85 -1.61 11.94
N ARG A 686 17.57 -1.38 10.85
CA ARG A 686 18.23 -2.42 10.07
C ARG A 686 19.18 -3.26 10.92
N ALA A 687 19.97 -2.64 11.80
CA ALA A 687 20.84 -3.36 12.71
C ALA A 687 20.06 -4.23 13.71
N GLN A 688 18.98 -3.70 14.27
CA GLN A 688 18.10 -4.45 15.19
C GLN A 688 17.44 -5.66 14.50
N PHE A 689 16.89 -5.45 13.30
CA PHE A 689 16.27 -6.52 12.53
C PHE A 689 17.28 -7.55 12.03
N LYS A 690 18.53 -7.15 11.75
CA LYS A 690 19.60 -8.09 11.40
C LYS A 690 19.84 -9.11 12.52
N GLU A 691 19.87 -8.68 13.77
CA GLU A 691 20.03 -9.59 14.92
C GLU A 691 18.88 -10.60 14.99
N LYS A 692 17.63 -10.14 14.83
CA LYS A 692 16.44 -11.00 14.80
C LYS A 692 16.46 -11.98 13.64
N VAL A 693 16.89 -11.53 12.46
CA VAL A 693 17.07 -12.38 11.28
C VAL A 693 18.16 -13.43 11.50
N GLU A 694 19.24 -13.10 12.22
CA GLU A 694 20.30 -14.05 12.57
C GLU A 694 19.78 -15.15 13.51
N GLN A 695 18.96 -14.79 14.50
CA GLN A 695 18.31 -15.78 15.38
C GLN A 695 17.41 -16.76 14.59
N VAL A 696 16.70 -16.25 13.57
CA VAL A 696 15.92 -17.08 12.65
C VAL A 696 16.83 -17.96 11.79
N ASN A 697 17.96 -17.43 11.30
CA ASN A 697 18.95 -18.21 10.54
C ASN A 697 19.51 -19.37 11.36
N ASP A 698 19.86 -19.14 12.61
CA ASP A 698 20.42 -20.17 13.48
C ASP A 698 19.44 -21.32 13.68
N ARG A 699 18.17 -20.99 13.99
CA ARG A 699 17.09 -21.99 14.12
C ARG A 699 16.82 -22.73 12.81
N SER A 700 16.75 -21.99 11.69
CA SER A 700 16.57 -22.53 10.34
C SER A 700 17.68 -23.52 9.97
N GLN A 701 18.94 -23.22 10.31
CA GLN A 701 20.06 -24.13 10.06
C GLN A 701 19.95 -25.43 10.86
N VAL A 702 19.58 -25.37 12.14
CA VAL A 702 19.35 -26.55 12.98
C VAL A 702 18.24 -27.43 12.38
N LEU A 703 17.14 -26.81 11.96
CA LEU A 703 16.01 -27.50 11.30
C LEU A 703 16.43 -28.13 9.97
N ALA A 704 17.17 -27.41 9.12
CA ALA A 704 17.66 -27.93 7.86
C ALA A 704 18.64 -29.10 8.04
N GLN A 705 19.54 -29.04 9.02
CA GLN A 705 20.45 -30.13 9.36
C GLN A 705 19.68 -31.36 9.86
N THR A 706 18.63 -31.15 10.67
CA THR A 706 17.73 -32.20 11.13
C THR A 706 17.02 -32.87 9.95
N ILE A 707 16.40 -32.09 9.05
CA ILE A 707 15.74 -32.61 7.84
C ILE A 707 16.73 -33.39 6.95
N ARG A 708 17.95 -32.90 6.77
CA ARG A 708 18.98 -33.60 5.96
C ARG A 708 19.36 -34.94 6.58
N SER A 709 19.55 -34.99 7.90
CA SER A 709 19.88 -36.22 8.63
C SER A 709 18.78 -37.28 8.50
N ILE A 710 17.53 -36.84 8.44
CA ILE A 710 16.34 -37.68 8.22
C ILE A 710 16.30 -38.24 6.79
N ASN A 711 16.71 -37.45 5.81
CA ASN A 711 16.72 -37.83 4.40
C ASN A 711 17.83 -38.84 4.07
N SER A 712 18.95 -38.81 4.78
CA SER A 712 19.99 -39.85 4.71
C SER A 712 19.54 -41.10 5.49
N LYS A 713 18.95 -42.06 4.78
CA LYS A 713 18.25 -43.30 5.21
C LYS A 713 18.86 -44.22 6.32
N ASN A 714 19.85 -43.85 7.11
CA ASN A 714 20.58 -44.79 7.99
C ASN A 714 20.77 -44.35 9.46
N GLN A 715 20.09 -43.31 9.95
CA GLN A 715 20.15 -42.98 11.38
C GLN A 715 18.76 -42.87 12.00
N PRO A 716 18.48 -43.57 13.12
CA PRO A 716 17.30 -43.28 13.92
C PRO A 716 17.41 -41.83 14.38
N LEU A 717 16.35 -41.04 14.13
CA LEU A 717 16.34 -39.64 14.53
C LEU A 717 16.44 -39.57 16.06
N HIS A 718 17.47 -38.91 16.57
CA HIS A 718 17.59 -38.68 18.00
C HIS A 718 16.47 -37.72 18.42
N VAL A 719 15.76 -38.10 19.48
CA VAL A 719 14.78 -37.29 20.21
C VAL A 719 15.27 -35.86 20.45
N ASP A 720 16.57 -35.71 20.67
CA ASP A 720 17.25 -34.44 20.92
C ASP A 720 17.15 -33.48 19.72
N SER A 721 17.18 -33.99 18.48
CA SER A 721 17.00 -33.17 17.27
C SER A 721 15.57 -32.63 17.12
N LEU A 722 14.56 -33.35 17.62
CA LEU A 722 13.17 -32.89 17.65
C LEU A 722 12.90 -31.95 18.83
N LYS A 723 13.67 -32.05 19.91
CA LYS A 723 13.58 -31.13 21.05
C LYS A 723 14.18 -29.76 20.74
N GLU A 724 15.32 -29.73 20.04
CA GLU A 724 15.96 -28.49 19.58
C GLU A 724 15.08 -27.65 18.65
N LEU A 725 14.14 -28.30 17.95
CA LEU A 725 13.27 -27.68 16.95
C LEU A 725 12.18 -26.77 17.49
N ILE A 726 11.87 -26.87 18.78
CA ILE A 726 10.61 -26.38 19.33
C ILE A 726 10.86 -25.46 20.53
N ASP A 727 12.13 -25.23 20.89
CA ASP A 727 12.50 -24.38 22.03
C ASP A 727 11.77 -24.78 23.33
N VAL A 728 11.48 -26.09 23.49
CA VAL A 728 10.73 -26.58 24.64
C VAL A 728 11.67 -27.24 25.62
N ASN A 729 11.69 -26.68 26.83
CA ASN A 729 12.26 -27.26 28.03
C ASN A 729 12.02 -28.78 28.11
N ASP A 730 13.00 -29.55 28.59
CA ASP A 730 13.01 -31.03 28.65
C ASP A 730 11.77 -31.69 29.28
N GLN A 731 10.93 -30.94 30.00
CA GLN A 731 9.69 -31.39 30.62
C GLN A 731 8.60 -31.85 29.64
N PHE A 732 8.74 -31.56 28.34
CA PHE A 732 7.73 -31.89 27.32
C PHE A 732 7.87 -33.30 26.74
N TRP A 733 8.99 -33.98 26.95
CA TRP A 733 9.22 -35.32 26.43
C TRP A 733 8.87 -36.39 27.45
N ILE A 734 8.02 -37.36 27.07
CA ILE A 734 7.65 -38.49 27.94
C ILE A 734 8.27 -39.80 27.47
N THR A 735 8.80 -40.58 28.41
CA THR A 735 9.37 -41.90 28.15
C THR A 735 8.33 -43.02 28.27
N GLU A 736 8.58 -44.17 27.65
CA GLU A 736 7.73 -45.36 27.78
C GLU A 736 7.55 -45.77 29.26
N LYS A 737 8.63 -45.70 30.06
CA LYS A 737 8.58 -46.03 31.49
C LYS A 737 7.64 -45.12 32.27
N GLU A 738 7.66 -43.82 31.97
CA GLU A 738 6.77 -42.84 32.61
C GLU A 738 5.31 -43.08 32.22
N ILE A 739 5.05 -43.38 30.94
CA ILE A 739 3.70 -43.75 30.48
C ILE A 739 3.17 -45.00 31.17
N ILE A 740 3.96 -46.08 31.18
CA ILE A 740 3.54 -47.34 31.82
C ILE A 740 3.26 -47.10 33.31
N THR A 741 4.07 -46.28 33.97
CA THR A 741 3.89 -45.92 35.38
C THR A 741 2.62 -45.09 35.58
N ALA A 742 2.34 -44.11 34.71
CA ALA A 742 1.14 -43.28 34.75
C ALA A 742 -0.13 -44.13 34.56
N LEU A 743 -0.15 -44.99 33.54
CA LEU A 743 -1.29 -45.87 33.25
C LEU A 743 -1.56 -46.86 34.40
N LYS A 744 -0.51 -47.47 34.99
CA LYS A 744 -0.64 -48.40 36.13
C LYS A 744 -1.12 -47.72 37.41
N SER A 745 -0.78 -46.44 37.61
CA SER A 745 -1.20 -45.64 38.76
C SER A 745 -2.55 -44.94 38.58
N GLY A 746 -3.22 -45.17 37.44
CA GLY A 746 -4.51 -44.51 37.12
C GLY A 746 -4.38 -43.00 36.87
N LYS A 747 -3.16 -42.50 36.66
CA LYS A 747 -2.93 -41.07 36.36
C LYS A 747 -3.25 -40.78 34.90
N SER A 748 -3.78 -39.58 34.65
CA SER A 748 -3.99 -39.09 33.29
C SER A 748 -2.68 -38.63 32.65
N ILE A 749 -2.52 -38.90 31.37
CA ILE A 749 -1.47 -38.38 30.51
C ILE A 749 -2.05 -37.26 29.67
N THR A 750 -1.43 -36.09 29.74
CA THR A 750 -1.81 -34.91 28.96
C THR A 750 -1.11 -34.93 27.62
N ILE A 751 -1.84 -34.67 26.54
CA ILE A 751 -1.29 -34.47 25.19
C ILE A 751 -1.39 -32.99 24.85
#